data_AF-A0A8B7ZN04-F1
#
_entry.id   AF-A0A8B7ZN04-F1
#
_cell.length_a   1.000
_cell.length_b   1.000
_cell.length_c   1.000
_cell.angle_alpha   90.00
_cell.angle_beta   90.00
_cell.angle_gamma   90.00
#
_symmetry.space_group_name_H-M   'P 1'
#
loop_
_entity.id
_entity.type
_entity.pdbx_description
1 polymer ?
#
loop_
_entity_poly.entity_id
_entity_poly.type
_entity_poly.pdbx_seq_one_letter_code
_entity_poly.pdbx_strand_id
1 'polypeptide(L)'
;MILPLALLGHRVILSSNLIVSIFLLAIFVDQESWESSSTMSTAAELKTARASAKRAVTKQANQIRQCIAEDDLTLIDDYVVKLKYLFSVFTSVHNDYQALLSDEDDIEASDTYFCKQQDEYISVLGSVKGRSKGVKSEVDHKDSSSSESNLYGDLSREQFMGLLNLPKVELQVFDGNPLHYHQFLMAFEVNVDKMGEGSDLKLARLMQYTSGPAKEAIRGCQLIGGTVGYTQALSILESRFGNKHLVTERLIKGLRSGKQLRLPHEIQQLADDMKTALLTLTQLDTLDEVKSQSFILDVVSRLPNYVQLRWRKSALKSKRANESYPSFKDLVDFVSNIACEVNDPVYGNLYPKRFDRSRGSNQGVSLNSSVSRQSQLDTGATGTAKPSPSKSVKSYAKPEPPCVLCSQTHRLWHCDKFKQMSPRQRLNIVVAHKLCHNCLLASHSTNDCGKRSICGVQGCGKKHTMYIHCPDTAPPESKVSNASFYADKGTCMPIVQVIVNGSCKVLALLDNGSSNSFCSQGLVAKLGLEGMPSEFQLSTLNMSGVHQSKIVDLSVASETGEALCMNHVCVVDSIPVKSAPVDVSLYAHLDDVGSMPAYKHDHTTVDLLIGQDNAEALLPLEVRRGSMGQPFAVRTLFGWCLNGRSPVNRVSRKVISNFVSCLSTDDVSRLWRIENEGLESSSWSQEDKLVIRLWDQEHRKIDGHYELPIPWRDRSEPLPNNFPVAKSRLDSLHKRLVENGLFPKYNAEIVKLLTKGYAEKVPSGEIVGDRVWYLPHHAVTTDKKPGKVRVVYKILM
;
A
#
# COMPACT_ATOMS: atom_id res chain seq x y z
N MET A 1 30.04 11.32 -5.06
CA MET A 1 30.76 12.50 -4.51
C MET A 1 30.17 13.77 -5.12
N ILE A 2 28.96 14.13 -4.69
CA ILE A 2 28.39 15.48 -4.67
C ILE A 2 27.66 15.53 -3.32
N LEU A 3 27.98 16.54 -2.52
CA LEU A 3 27.68 16.58 -1.08
C LEU A 3 26.17 16.68 -0.79
N PRO A 4 25.69 16.02 0.29
CA PRO A 4 24.38 16.29 0.88
C PRO A 4 24.47 17.53 1.79
N LEU A 5 23.55 18.48 1.65
CA LEU A 5 23.31 19.51 2.65
C LEU A 5 22.03 19.17 3.42
N ALA A 6 22.15 18.21 4.32
CA ALA A 6 21.22 18.06 5.43
C ALA A 6 21.55 19.11 6.51
N LEU A 7 20.54 19.92 6.85
CA LEU A 7 20.40 20.66 8.10
C LEU A 7 21.63 21.42 8.60
N LEU A 8 21.82 22.63 8.06
CA LEU A 8 22.18 23.75 8.93
C LEU A 8 21.09 24.80 8.82
N GLY A 9 20.60 25.26 9.97
CA GLY A 9 19.69 26.41 10.01
C GLY A 9 20.42 27.64 9.50
N HIS A 10 20.35 27.91 8.21
CA HIS A 10 20.94 29.09 7.58
C HIS A 10 19.98 29.69 6.54
N ARG A 11 19.76 31.00 6.73
CA ARG A 11 19.05 31.97 5.89
C ARG A 11 19.19 31.69 4.38
N VAL A 12 18.05 31.66 3.69
CA VAL A 12 17.94 32.05 2.28
C VAL A 12 17.49 33.51 2.30
N ILE A 13 18.39 34.43 1.97
CA ILE A 13 18.03 35.82 1.64
C ILE A 13 17.98 35.87 0.11
N LEU A 14 16.97 36.49 -0.47
CA LEU A 14 16.80 36.64 -1.92
C LEU A 14 17.21 38.07 -2.30
N SER A 15 18.06 38.27 -3.32
CA SER A 15 18.50 39.62 -3.76
C SER A 15 17.36 40.43 -4.37
N SER A 16 17.21 41.64 -3.83
CA SER A 16 17.38 42.96 -4.46
C SER A 16 16.87 43.27 -5.89
N ASN A 17 16.00 42.46 -6.49
CA ASN A 17 15.15 42.92 -7.62
C ASN A 17 13.71 42.40 -7.58
N LEU A 18 13.26 41.90 -6.42
CA LEU A 18 11.86 41.57 -6.18
C LEU A 18 11.55 41.78 -4.69
N ILE A 19 10.75 42.79 -4.34
CA ILE A 19 10.36 43.07 -2.97
C ILE A 19 9.26 42.09 -2.54
N VAL A 20 9.65 40.97 -1.96
CA VAL A 20 8.73 40.09 -1.21
C VAL A 20 8.51 40.75 0.14
N SER A 21 7.41 41.48 0.27
CA SER A 21 7.10 42.21 1.51
C SER A 21 6.67 41.23 2.61
N ILE A 22 7.53 41.03 3.61
CA ILE A 22 7.14 40.52 4.92
C ILE A 22 6.80 41.74 5.79
N PHE A 23 5.52 42.07 5.90
CA PHE A 23 5.07 43.01 6.93
C PHE A 23 3.70 42.67 7.49
N LEU A 24 3.66 42.51 8.82
CA LEU A 24 2.73 43.18 9.75
C LEU A 24 3.17 42.90 11.19
N LEU A 25 4.10 43.72 11.67
CA LEU A 25 4.29 44.00 13.10
C LEU A 25 4.58 45.51 13.22
N ALA A 26 3.49 46.28 13.32
CA ALA A 26 3.39 47.60 13.99
C ALA A 26 2.11 48.33 13.53
N ILE A 27 0.94 47.96 14.06
CA ILE A 27 -0.14 48.91 14.36
C ILE A 27 -0.79 48.43 15.67
N PHE A 28 -0.25 48.92 16.79
CA PHE A 28 -0.95 49.06 18.07
C PHE A 28 -0.24 50.18 18.83
N VAL A 29 -0.40 51.40 18.31
CA VAL A 29 -0.31 52.65 19.08
C VAL A 29 -1.27 53.62 18.37
N ASP A 30 -2.56 53.43 18.56
CA ASP A 30 -3.43 54.47 19.12
C ASP A 30 -4.85 53.95 19.26
N GLN A 31 -5.44 54.32 20.39
CA GLN A 31 -6.81 54.01 20.77
C GLN A 31 -7.72 55.14 20.25
N GLU A 32 -8.99 54.81 20.04
CA GLU A 32 -10.14 55.71 19.89
C GLU A 32 -10.60 56.15 18.48
N SER A 33 -11.94 56.13 18.38
CA SER A 33 -12.82 56.61 17.31
C SER A 33 -13.02 55.67 16.11
N TRP A 34 -14.15 54.95 16.14
CA TRP A 34 -15.26 55.17 15.20
C TRP A 34 -16.42 54.23 15.60
N GLU A 35 -17.30 54.73 16.47
CA GLU A 35 -18.70 54.30 16.50
C GLU A 35 -19.40 54.95 15.31
N SER A 36 -19.92 54.14 14.38
CA SER A 36 -21.20 54.43 13.73
C SER A 36 -21.70 53.24 12.89
N SER A 37 -22.75 52.59 13.41
CA SER A 37 -23.88 52.01 12.66
C SER A 37 -23.59 51.03 11.50
N SER A 38 -23.61 49.73 11.78
CA SER A 38 -24.24 48.75 10.89
C SER A 38 -24.74 47.55 11.70
N THR A 39 -26.03 47.28 11.60
CA THR A 39 -26.72 46.09 12.15
C THR A 39 -25.87 44.81 12.03
N MET A 40 -25.57 44.14 13.15
CA MET A 40 -24.82 42.87 13.13
C MET A 40 -25.61 41.80 12.37
N SER A 41 -25.19 41.49 11.14
CA SER A 41 -25.77 40.41 10.35
C SER A 41 -25.39 39.04 10.92
N THR A 42 -26.35 38.13 11.02
CA THR A 42 -26.09 36.77 11.53
C THR A 42 -25.24 35.94 10.55
N ALA A 43 -24.55 34.90 11.01
CA ALA A 43 -23.77 34.01 10.14
C ALA A 43 -24.62 33.37 9.02
N ALA A 44 -25.91 33.15 9.26
CA ALA A 44 -26.86 32.66 8.27
C ALA A 44 -27.18 33.71 7.19
N GLU A 45 -27.33 34.97 7.58
CA GLU A 45 -27.52 36.11 6.66
C GLU A 45 -26.28 36.31 5.79
N LEU A 46 -25.09 36.31 6.39
CA LEU A 46 -23.83 36.47 5.65
C LEU A 46 -23.55 35.27 4.74
N LYS A 47 -23.91 34.04 5.13
CA LYS A 47 -23.86 32.87 4.23
C LYS A 47 -24.76 33.04 3.01
N THR A 48 -25.94 33.60 3.21
CA THR A 48 -26.93 33.86 2.15
C THR A 48 -26.48 35.00 1.25
N ALA A 49 -25.96 36.09 1.82
CA ALA A 49 -25.38 37.22 1.11
C ALA A 49 -24.16 36.78 0.27
N ARG A 50 -23.29 35.93 0.83
CA ARG A 50 -22.15 35.33 0.13
C ARG A 50 -22.59 34.52 -1.09
N ALA A 51 -23.63 33.69 -0.93
CA ALA A 51 -24.19 32.94 -2.05
C ALA A 51 -24.84 33.84 -3.12
N SER A 52 -25.42 34.97 -2.73
CA SER A 52 -25.94 35.98 -3.65
C SER A 52 -24.84 36.68 -4.44
N ALA A 53 -23.79 37.15 -3.75
CA ALA A 53 -22.63 37.77 -4.37
C ALA A 53 -21.90 36.81 -5.34
N LYS A 54 -21.73 35.54 -4.95
CA LYS A 54 -21.21 34.50 -5.84
C LYS A 54 -22.04 34.34 -7.11
N ARG A 55 -23.38 34.33 -6.99
CA ARG A 55 -24.28 34.21 -8.15
C ARG A 55 -24.13 35.41 -9.10
N ALA A 56 -23.93 36.62 -8.57
CA ALA A 56 -23.65 37.80 -9.38
C ALA A 56 -22.33 37.67 -10.14
N VAL A 57 -21.26 37.21 -9.47
CA VAL A 57 -19.96 36.92 -10.11
C VAL A 57 -20.11 35.88 -11.23
N THR A 58 -20.75 34.73 -10.95
CA THR A 58 -20.95 33.68 -11.96
C THR A 58 -21.79 34.18 -13.15
N LYS A 59 -22.83 34.99 -12.91
CA LYS A 59 -23.65 35.56 -13.97
C LYS A 59 -22.83 36.48 -14.89
N GLN A 60 -22.03 37.38 -14.30
CA GLN A 60 -21.19 38.29 -15.07
C GLN A 60 -20.07 37.54 -15.81
N ALA A 61 -19.48 36.52 -15.18
CA ALA A 61 -18.49 35.65 -15.81
C ALA A 61 -19.06 34.91 -17.04
N ASN A 62 -20.30 34.41 -16.94
CA ASN A 62 -20.97 33.76 -18.06
C ASN A 62 -21.31 34.75 -19.18
N GLN A 63 -21.68 36.00 -18.87
CA GLN A 63 -21.87 37.04 -19.88
C GLN A 63 -20.57 37.33 -20.64
N ILE A 64 -19.44 37.40 -19.94
CA ILE A 64 -18.13 37.56 -20.59
C ILE A 64 -17.83 36.36 -21.49
N ARG A 65 -18.04 35.12 -21.02
CA ARG A 65 -17.85 33.91 -21.82
C ARG A 65 -18.74 33.89 -23.07
N GLN A 66 -19.98 34.38 -22.95
CA GLN A 66 -20.91 34.48 -24.07
C GLN A 66 -20.46 35.53 -25.08
N CYS A 67 -20.06 36.73 -24.64
CA CYS A 67 -19.48 37.75 -25.53
C CYS A 67 -18.23 37.26 -26.25
N ILE A 68 -17.37 36.49 -25.56
CA ILE A 68 -16.19 35.86 -26.17
C ILE A 68 -16.60 34.81 -27.21
N ALA A 69 -17.66 34.04 -26.96
CA ALA A 69 -18.15 33.01 -27.87
C ALA A 69 -18.85 33.58 -29.11
N GLU A 70 -19.54 34.72 -28.95
CA GLU A 70 -20.27 35.42 -30.02
C GLU A 70 -19.39 36.44 -30.77
N ASP A 71 -18.13 36.62 -30.34
CA ASP A 71 -17.13 37.58 -30.87
C ASP A 71 -17.57 39.06 -30.82
N ASP A 72 -18.57 39.39 -29.97
CA ASP A 72 -18.99 40.76 -29.68
C ASP A 72 -18.13 41.34 -28.55
N LEU A 73 -16.99 41.92 -28.93
CA LEU A 73 -15.99 42.44 -28.00
C LEU A 73 -16.25 43.90 -27.57
N THR A 74 -17.33 44.53 -28.06
CA THR A 74 -17.57 45.97 -27.88
C THR A 74 -17.80 46.39 -26.43
N LEU A 75 -18.36 45.49 -25.61
CA LEU A 75 -18.70 45.72 -24.19
C LEU A 75 -17.84 44.90 -23.22
N ILE A 76 -16.83 44.18 -23.71
CA ILE A 76 -16.04 43.24 -22.90
C ILE A 76 -15.28 43.95 -21.77
N ASP A 77 -14.72 45.13 -22.03
CA ASP A 77 -13.97 45.88 -21.03
C ASP A 77 -14.89 46.35 -19.88
N ASP A 78 -16.09 46.83 -20.19
CA ASP A 78 -17.10 47.20 -19.20
C ASP A 78 -17.55 45.99 -18.37
N TYR A 79 -17.69 44.83 -19.01
CA TYR A 79 -18.03 43.58 -18.33
C TYR A 79 -16.90 43.07 -17.44
N VAL A 80 -15.64 43.25 -17.84
CA VAL A 80 -14.47 42.92 -17.01
C VAL A 80 -14.37 43.85 -15.80
N VAL A 81 -14.57 45.15 -15.97
CA VAL A 81 -14.61 46.11 -14.85
C VAL A 81 -15.71 45.73 -13.86
N LYS A 82 -16.90 45.40 -14.37
CA LYS A 82 -18.02 44.95 -13.54
C LYS A 82 -17.75 43.62 -12.84
N LEU A 83 -17.09 42.67 -13.51
CA LEU A 83 -16.69 41.39 -12.90
C LEU A 83 -15.71 41.61 -11.74
N LYS A 84 -14.70 42.46 -11.90
CA LYS A 84 -13.74 42.82 -10.84
C LYS A 84 -14.45 43.40 -9.62
N TYR A 85 -15.39 44.32 -9.84
CA TYR A 85 -16.20 44.92 -8.78
C TYR A 85 -17.08 43.88 -8.06
N LEU A 86 -17.78 43.03 -8.81
CA LEU A 86 -18.61 41.97 -8.20
C LEU A 86 -17.77 40.96 -7.41
N PHE A 87 -16.56 40.66 -7.88
CA PHE A 87 -15.64 39.76 -7.17
C PHE A 87 -15.07 40.39 -5.89
N SER A 88 -14.83 41.71 -5.87
CA SER A 88 -14.45 42.40 -4.63
C SER A 88 -15.58 42.40 -3.60
N VAL A 89 -16.83 42.58 -4.04
CA VAL A 89 -18.01 42.47 -3.16
C VAL A 89 -18.15 41.05 -2.61
N PHE A 90 -18.00 40.01 -3.46
CA PHE A 90 -18.00 38.61 -3.01
C PHE A 90 -16.90 38.34 -1.98
N THR A 91 -15.70 38.86 -2.21
CA THR A 91 -14.55 38.70 -1.30
C THR A 91 -14.83 39.33 0.06
N SER A 92 -15.39 40.54 0.08
CA SER A 92 -15.76 41.22 1.33
C SER A 92 -16.76 40.39 2.14
N VAL A 93 -17.87 39.97 1.52
CA VAL A 93 -18.93 39.20 2.21
C VAL A 93 -18.44 37.81 2.62
N HIS A 94 -17.52 37.21 1.84
CA HIS A 94 -16.87 35.96 2.21
C HIS A 94 -16.06 36.11 3.50
N ASN A 95 -15.24 37.16 3.60
CA ASN A 95 -14.41 37.43 4.77
C ASN A 95 -15.27 37.69 6.01
N ASP A 96 -16.36 38.45 5.86
CA ASP A 96 -17.30 38.73 6.94
C ASP A 96 -17.98 37.45 7.46
N TYR A 97 -18.40 36.56 6.53
CA TYR A 97 -18.94 35.25 6.89
C TYR A 97 -17.91 34.37 7.60
N GLN A 98 -16.69 34.30 7.05
CA GLN A 98 -15.63 33.45 7.59
C GLN A 98 -15.16 33.92 8.98
N ALA A 99 -15.21 35.23 9.26
CA ALA A 99 -14.88 35.79 10.57
C ALA A 99 -15.85 35.40 11.70
N LEU A 100 -17.03 34.87 11.36
CA LEU A 100 -18.04 34.36 12.29
C LEU A 100 -17.99 32.84 12.50
N LEU A 101 -17.13 32.12 11.76
CA LEU A 101 -16.95 30.67 11.94
C LEU A 101 -15.97 30.41 13.07
N SER A 102 -16.30 29.46 13.95
CA SER A 102 -15.47 29.04 15.07
C SER A 102 -14.98 27.59 14.97
N ASP A 103 -15.63 26.77 14.14
CA ASP A 103 -15.31 25.36 13.94
C ASP A 103 -14.24 25.19 12.83
N GLU A 104 -13.23 24.35 13.07
CA GLU A 104 -12.09 24.20 12.15
C GLU A 104 -12.48 23.56 10.81
N ASP A 105 -13.39 22.59 10.82
CA ASP A 105 -13.86 21.92 9.61
C ASP A 105 -14.69 22.89 8.75
N ASP A 106 -15.51 23.72 9.39
CA ASP A 106 -16.30 24.76 8.70
C ASP A 106 -15.42 25.85 8.09
N ILE A 107 -14.33 26.25 8.77
CA ILE A 107 -13.37 27.22 8.26
C ILE A 107 -12.62 26.64 7.06
N GLU A 108 -12.14 25.40 7.14
CA GLU A 108 -11.45 24.73 6.03
C GLU A 108 -12.37 24.52 4.81
N ALA A 109 -13.62 24.15 5.05
CA ALA A 109 -14.64 24.06 4.01
C ALA A 109 -14.93 25.43 3.38
N SER A 110 -14.95 26.50 4.18
CA SER A 110 -15.12 27.88 3.70
C SER A 110 -13.92 28.35 2.85
N ASP A 111 -12.69 28.08 3.29
CA ASP A 111 -11.46 28.38 2.54
C ASP A 111 -11.45 27.65 1.19
N THR A 112 -11.74 26.35 1.20
CA THR A 112 -11.83 25.52 0.00
C THR A 112 -12.88 26.07 -0.97
N TYR A 113 -14.00 26.55 -0.46
CA TYR A 113 -15.05 27.19 -1.25
C TYR A 113 -14.55 28.50 -1.90
N PHE A 114 -13.82 29.35 -1.17
CA PHE A 114 -13.27 30.60 -1.72
C PHE A 114 -12.28 30.35 -2.85
N CYS A 115 -11.32 29.45 -2.64
CA CYS A 115 -10.29 29.13 -3.63
C CYS A 115 -10.91 28.71 -4.97
N LYS A 116 -11.90 27.81 -4.94
CA LYS A 116 -12.63 27.40 -6.16
C LYS A 116 -13.26 28.57 -6.92
N GLN A 117 -13.79 29.57 -6.21
CA GLN A 117 -14.39 30.75 -6.84
C GLN A 117 -13.33 31.73 -7.37
N GLN A 118 -12.20 31.83 -6.69
CA GLN A 118 -11.06 32.63 -7.11
C GLN A 118 -10.43 32.08 -8.40
N ASP A 119 -10.28 30.76 -8.49
CA ASP A 119 -9.77 30.08 -9.69
C ASP A 119 -10.67 30.34 -10.91
N GLU A 120 -11.99 30.25 -10.72
CA GLU A 120 -12.96 30.53 -11.78
C GLU A 120 -12.89 32.00 -12.25
N TYR A 121 -12.77 32.93 -11.31
CA TYR A 121 -12.60 34.36 -11.62
C TYR A 121 -11.32 34.65 -12.40
N ILE A 122 -10.19 34.06 -11.97
CA ILE A 122 -8.89 34.22 -12.66
C ILE A 122 -8.95 33.64 -14.07
N SER A 123 -9.56 32.47 -14.24
CA SER A 123 -9.75 31.82 -15.54
C SER A 123 -10.49 32.72 -16.53
N VAL A 124 -11.59 33.36 -16.11
CA VAL A 124 -12.39 34.26 -16.97
C VAL A 124 -11.59 35.51 -17.38
N LEU A 125 -10.80 36.08 -16.47
CA LEU A 125 -9.94 37.22 -16.80
C LEU A 125 -8.78 36.84 -17.74
N GLY A 126 -8.24 35.63 -17.62
CA GLY A 126 -7.25 35.08 -18.55
C GLY A 126 -7.81 34.99 -19.98
N SER A 127 -9.05 34.47 -20.11
CA SER A 127 -9.72 34.34 -21.42
C SER A 127 -9.91 35.67 -22.16
N VAL A 128 -10.08 36.79 -21.45
CA VAL A 128 -10.20 38.12 -22.09
C VAL A 128 -8.82 38.65 -22.55
N LYS A 129 -7.77 38.46 -21.73
CA LYS A 129 -6.41 38.94 -22.04
C LYS A 129 -5.79 38.24 -23.25
N GLY A 130 -6.14 36.98 -23.50
CA GLY A 130 -5.66 36.23 -24.66
C GLY A 130 -6.08 36.82 -26.01
N ARG A 131 -7.20 37.57 -26.06
CA ARG A 131 -7.80 38.07 -27.31
C ARG A 131 -7.49 39.54 -27.60
N SER A 132 -7.28 40.35 -26.56
CA SER A 132 -6.88 41.77 -26.70
C SER A 132 -5.47 41.96 -27.32
N LYS A 133 -4.62 40.92 -27.31
CA LYS A 133 -3.31 40.92 -27.99
C LYS A 133 -3.40 40.70 -29.52
N GLY A 134 -4.54 40.27 -30.06
CA GLY A 134 -4.72 39.97 -31.49
C GLY A 134 -5.12 41.17 -32.37
N VAL A 135 -5.45 42.33 -31.79
CA VAL A 135 -6.10 43.44 -32.52
C VAL A 135 -5.13 44.57 -32.93
N LYS A 136 -3.81 44.41 -32.74
CA LYS A 136 -2.84 45.51 -32.97
C LYS A 136 -1.82 45.31 -34.12
N SER A 137 -1.97 44.32 -34.97
CA SER A 137 -1.02 44.14 -36.08
C SER A 137 -1.66 43.55 -37.35
N GLU A 138 -2.34 44.40 -38.12
CA GLU A 138 -2.60 44.16 -39.55
C GLU A 138 -2.48 45.49 -40.31
N VAL A 139 -1.34 45.71 -40.96
CA VAL A 139 -1.22 46.46 -42.22
C VAL A 139 -0.16 45.73 -43.08
N ASP A 140 -0.60 45.34 -44.28
CA ASP A 140 0.15 44.90 -45.49
C ASP A 140 0.89 43.55 -45.50
N HIS A 141 0.33 42.54 -46.20
CA HIS A 141 0.57 42.30 -47.64
C HIS A 141 -0.13 41.01 -48.15
N LYS A 142 -0.68 41.09 -49.36
CA LYS A 142 -1.26 40.01 -50.18
C LYS A 142 -0.18 39.07 -50.75
N ASP A 143 -0.45 37.76 -50.87
CA ASP A 143 -0.75 37.10 -52.17
C ASP A 143 -0.86 35.55 -52.11
N SER A 144 -2.01 35.07 -52.63
CA SER A 144 -2.35 33.87 -53.45
C SER A 144 -1.84 32.42 -53.22
N SER A 145 -2.87 31.53 -53.16
CA SER A 145 -2.97 30.10 -53.61
C SER A 145 -2.28 29.02 -52.76
N SER A 146 -2.84 27.84 -52.46
CA SER A 146 -3.92 27.03 -53.04
C SER A 146 -4.52 26.09 -51.99
N SER A 147 -5.77 25.70 -52.22
CA SER A 147 -6.68 24.95 -51.34
C SER A 147 -6.29 23.49 -51.10
N GLU A 148 -6.10 23.11 -49.83
CA GLU A 148 -6.47 21.79 -49.29
C GLU A 148 -7.04 21.99 -47.88
N SER A 149 -8.15 21.31 -47.60
CA SER A 149 -9.01 21.48 -46.43
C SER A 149 -8.37 20.95 -45.14
N ASN A 150 -7.90 21.86 -44.27
CA ASN A 150 -7.55 21.54 -42.89
C ASN A 150 -8.80 21.64 -41.99
N LEU A 151 -9.36 20.48 -41.63
CA LEU A 151 -10.22 20.35 -40.45
C LEU A 151 -9.30 20.29 -39.21
N TYR A 152 -9.03 21.42 -38.56
CA TYR A 152 -8.86 21.57 -37.10
C TYR A 152 -8.69 23.07 -36.83
N GLY A 153 -9.70 23.69 -36.21
CA GLY A 153 -9.64 25.08 -35.76
C GLY A 153 -8.64 25.24 -34.62
N ASP A 154 -7.93 26.36 -34.62
CA ASP A 154 -6.86 26.73 -33.71
C ASP A 154 -7.22 26.52 -32.22
N LEU A 155 -6.47 25.62 -31.57
CA LEU A 155 -6.44 25.47 -30.11
C LEU A 155 -5.76 26.70 -29.49
N SER A 156 -6.37 27.30 -28.47
CA SER A 156 -5.76 28.45 -27.79
C SER A 156 -4.51 28.04 -27.02
N ARG A 157 -3.52 28.95 -26.91
CA ARG A 157 -2.23 28.68 -26.23
C ARG A 157 -2.41 28.23 -24.78
N GLU A 158 -3.49 28.64 -24.11
CA GLU A 158 -3.84 28.19 -22.75
C GLU A 158 -4.40 26.76 -22.73
N GLN A 159 -5.16 26.32 -23.74
CA GLN A 159 -5.58 24.93 -23.90
C GLN A 159 -4.40 24.03 -24.24
N PHE A 160 -3.47 24.52 -25.07
CA PHE A 160 -2.22 23.82 -25.38
C PHE A 160 -1.31 23.71 -24.15
N MET A 161 -1.15 24.77 -23.36
CA MET A 161 -0.38 24.75 -22.10
C MET A 161 -1.07 23.93 -20.99
N GLY A 162 -2.40 23.89 -20.97
CA GLY A 162 -3.19 23.02 -20.09
C GLY A 162 -2.98 21.54 -20.42
N LEU A 163 -2.92 21.18 -21.71
CA LEU A 163 -2.58 19.83 -22.16
C LEU A 163 -1.13 19.44 -21.82
N LEU A 164 -0.21 20.40 -21.79
CA LEU A 164 1.20 20.19 -21.42
C LEU A 164 1.44 20.06 -19.90
N ASN A 165 0.55 20.62 -19.06
CA ASN A 165 0.61 20.52 -17.59
C ASN A 165 -0.26 19.37 -17.04
N LEU A 166 -0.98 18.62 -17.88
CA LEU A 166 -1.57 17.34 -17.48
C LEU A 166 -0.45 16.31 -17.30
N PRO A 167 -0.55 15.39 -16.31
CA PRO A 167 0.34 14.25 -16.23
C PRO A 167 0.38 13.56 -17.60
N LYS A 168 1.58 13.30 -18.11
CA LYS A 168 1.74 12.67 -19.42
C LYS A 168 0.93 11.37 -19.42
N VAL A 169 -0.02 11.25 -20.33
CA VAL A 169 -0.82 10.03 -20.47
C VAL A 169 0.13 8.94 -20.96
N GLU A 170 0.59 8.09 -20.04
CA GLU A 170 1.40 6.93 -20.38
C GLU A 170 0.50 5.86 -20.98
N LEU A 171 0.58 5.71 -22.30
CA LEU A 171 -0.06 4.61 -23.01
C LEU A 171 0.56 3.29 -22.54
N GLN A 172 -0.29 2.38 -22.07
CA GLN A 172 0.14 1.03 -21.73
C GLN A 172 0.61 0.29 -22.98
N VAL A 173 1.73 -0.44 -22.85
CA VAL A 173 2.27 -1.27 -23.93
C VAL A 173 1.38 -2.49 -24.15
N PHE A 174 0.97 -2.73 -25.40
CA PHE A 174 0.16 -3.87 -25.76
C PHE A 174 1.03 -5.10 -26.06
N ASP A 175 0.84 -6.17 -25.29
CA ASP A 175 1.60 -7.42 -25.38
C ASP A 175 0.97 -8.46 -26.33
N GLY A 176 -0.24 -8.20 -26.82
CA GLY A 176 -1.01 -9.16 -27.62
C GLY A 176 -2.06 -9.95 -26.83
N ASN A 177 -2.37 -9.58 -25.59
CA ASN A 177 -3.51 -10.14 -24.87
C ASN A 177 -4.85 -9.61 -25.46
N PRO A 178 -5.72 -10.46 -26.04
CA PRO A 178 -6.99 -10.02 -26.62
C PRO A 178 -7.90 -9.22 -25.67
N LEU A 179 -7.84 -9.48 -24.35
CA LEU A 179 -8.66 -8.78 -23.36
C LEU A 179 -8.34 -7.29 -23.25
N HIS A 180 -7.10 -6.89 -23.58
CA HIS A 180 -6.64 -5.51 -23.47
C HIS A 180 -6.63 -4.78 -24.83
N TYR A 181 -6.96 -5.47 -25.93
CA TYR A 181 -6.85 -4.92 -27.28
C TYR A 181 -7.68 -3.65 -27.48
N HIS A 182 -8.99 -3.69 -27.19
CA HIS A 182 -9.87 -2.54 -27.45
C HIS A 182 -9.54 -1.35 -26.54
N GLN A 183 -9.13 -1.60 -25.30
CA GLN A 183 -8.67 -0.55 -24.39
C GLN A 183 -7.40 0.13 -24.93
N PHE A 184 -6.44 -0.67 -25.38
CA PHE A 184 -5.22 -0.17 -26.01
C PHE A 184 -5.51 0.63 -27.27
N LEU A 185 -6.32 0.09 -28.18
CA LEU A 185 -6.61 0.73 -29.47
C LEU A 185 -7.31 2.07 -29.26
N MET A 186 -8.32 2.15 -28.39
CA MET A 186 -8.99 3.42 -28.07
C MET A 186 -8.01 4.45 -27.49
N ALA A 187 -7.13 4.03 -26.58
CA ALA A 187 -6.12 4.92 -26.01
C ALA A 187 -5.11 5.38 -27.08
N PHE A 188 -4.66 4.48 -27.95
CA PHE A 188 -3.74 4.77 -29.05
C PHE A 188 -4.36 5.71 -30.08
N GLU A 189 -5.63 5.51 -30.45
CA GLU A 189 -6.33 6.36 -31.40
C GLU A 189 -6.46 7.80 -30.90
N VAL A 190 -6.85 7.98 -29.63
CA VAL A 190 -7.03 9.30 -29.02
C VAL A 190 -5.71 10.03 -28.86
N ASN A 191 -4.65 9.33 -28.45
CA ASN A 191 -3.38 9.96 -28.09
C ASN A 191 -2.37 10.03 -29.24
N VAL A 192 -2.51 9.23 -30.29
CA VAL A 192 -1.54 9.15 -31.40
C VAL A 192 -2.21 9.30 -32.76
N ASP A 193 -3.24 8.50 -33.07
CA ASP A 193 -3.80 8.49 -34.44
C ASP A 193 -4.52 9.80 -34.80
N LYS A 194 -5.23 10.42 -33.85
CA LYS A 194 -5.98 11.66 -34.07
C LYS A 194 -5.14 12.95 -33.96
N MET A 195 -3.84 12.85 -33.64
CA MET A 195 -2.95 14.01 -33.41
C MET A 195 -2.28 14.59 -34.69
N GLY A 196 -2.75 14.21 -35.89
CA GLY A 196 -2.32 14.87 -37.14
C GLY A 196 -0.93 14.49 -37.68
N GLU A 197 -0.36 13.36 -37.25
CA GLU A 197 0.98 12.92 -37.68
C GLU A 197 0.99 12.08 -38.97
N GLY A 198 2.13 12.07 -39.68
CA GLY A 198 2.33 11.24 -40.87
C GLY A 198 2.25 9.73 -40.57
N SER A 199 1.72 8.93 -41.52
CA SER A 199 1.46 7.50 -41.32
C SER A 199 2.68 6.66 -40.90
N ASP A 200 3.89 7.04 -41.33
CA ASP A 200 5.13 6.39 -40.92
C ASP A 200 5.47 6.61 -39.44
N LEU A 201 5.23 7.82 -38.93
CA LEU A 201 5.46 8.14 -37.53
C LEU A 201 4.43 7.45 -36.63
N LYS A 202 3.18 7.38 -37.09
CA LYS A 202 2.11 6.60 -36.45
C LYS A 202 2.47 5.11 -36.37
N LEU A 203 3.00 4.54 -37.45
CA LEU A 203 3.44 3.15 -37.49
C LEU A 203 4.63 2.91 -36.54
N ALA A 204 5.62 3.81 -36.53
CA ALA A 204 6.75 3.71 -35.61
C ALA A 204 6.31 3.76 -34.13
N ARG A 205 5.36 4.64 -33.79
CA ARG A 205 4.77 4.72 -32.45
C ARG A 205 3.93 3.48 -32.11
N LEU A 206 3.16 2.95 -33.07
CA LEU A 206 2.43 1.69 -32.89
C LEU A 206 3.38 0.54 -32.56
N MET A 207 4.56 0.49 -33.20
CA MET A 207 5.60 -0.51 -32.90
C MET A 207 6.33 -0.28 -31.56
N GLN A 208 6.36 0.96 -31.07
CA GLN A 208 6.91 1.30 -29.76
C GLN A 208 5.96 0.85 -28.63
N TYR A 209 4.65 1.05 -28.83
CA TYR A 209 3.62 0.69 -27.86
C TYR A 209 3.07 -0.73 -28.03
N THR A 210 3.73 -1.55 -28.85
CA THR A 210 3.47 -3.00 -28.93
C THR A 210 4.70 -3.79 -28.49
N SER A 211 4.47 -4.94 -27.87
CA SER A 211 5.50 -5.87 -27.42
C SER A 211 5.09 -7.31 -27.68
N GLY A 212 6.04 -8.25 -27.57
CA GLY A 212 5.77 -9.68 -27.68
C GLY A 212 5.06 -10.09 -28.98
N PRO A 213 4.07 -11.01 -28.90
CA PRO A 213 3.28 -11.47 -30.05
C PRO A 213 2.63 -10.38 -30.89
N ALA A 214 2.23 -9.25 -30.29
CA ALA A 214 1.62 -8.13 -31.01
C ALA A 214 2.64 -7.43 -31.91
N LYS A 215 3.85 -7.15 -31.39
CA LYS A 215 4.92 -6.50 -32.14
C LYS A 215 5.41 -7.35 -33.31
N GLU A 216 5.59 -8.64 -33.09
CA GLU A 216 6.00 -9.57 -34.16
C GLU A 216 4.93 -9.68 -35.27
N ALA A 217 3.65 -9.52 -34.94
CA ALA A 217 2.56 -9.57 -35.93
C ALA A 217 2.66 -8.46 -36.98
N ILE A 218 3.06 -7.25 -36.56
CA ILE A 218 3.09 -6.04 -37.40
C ILE A 218 4.49 -5.66 -37.88
N ARG A 219 5.53 -6.41 -37.49
CA ARG A 219 6.93 -6.13 -37.83
C ARG A 219 7.14 -5.98 -39.35
N GLY A 220 6.46 -6.79 -40.16
CA GLY A 220 6.56 -6.72 -41.62
C GLY A 220 5.99 -5.43 -42.22
N CYS A 221 5.05 -4.77 -41.54
CA CYS A 221 4.43 -3.54 -42.01
C CYS A 221 5.41 -2.36 -42.02
N GLN A 222 6.49 -2.41 -41.22
CA GLN A 222 7.55 -1.39 -41.21
C GLN A 222 8.31 -1.32 -42.54
N LEU A 223 8.43 -2.45 -43.24
CA LEU A 223 9.10 -2.51 -44.54
C LEU A 223 8.24 -1.92 -45.67
N ILE A 224 6.92 -1.96 -45.51
CA ILE A 224 5.95 -1.41 -46.47
C ILE A 224 5.89 0.12 -46.32
N GLY A 225 5.84 0.61 -45.08
CA GLY A 225 5.79 2.05 -44.78
C GLY A 225 4.52 2.73 -45.29
N GLY A 226 4.46 4.05 -45.07
CA GLY A 226 3.37 4.92 -45.45
C GLY A 226 2.00 4.52 -44.89
N THR A 227 0.96 5.03 -45.53
CA THR A 227 -0.44 4.76 -45.14
C THR A 227 -0.82 3.29 -45.33
N VAL A 228 -0.21 2.61 -46.30
CA VAL A 228 -0.49 1.19 -46.60
C VAL A 228 0.07 0.30 -45.48
N GLY A 229 1.31 0.52 -45.06
CA GLY A 229 1.91 -0.22 -43.95
C GLY A 229 1.16 0.00 -42.63
N TYR A 230 0.77 1.24 -42.34
CA TYR A 230 0.03 1.58 -41.12
C TYR A 230 -1.37 0.93 -41.07
N THR A 231 -2.16 1.07 -42.14
CA THR A 231 -3.50 0.46 -42.21
C THR A 231 -3.46 -1.06 -42.16
N GLN A 232 -2.45 -1.68 -42.79
CA GLN A 232 -2.25 -3.11 -42.73
C GLN A 232 -1.85 -3.58 -41.31
N ALA A 233 -1.02 -2.81 -40.60
CA ALA A 233 -0.66 -3.12 -39.21
C ALA A 233 -1.89 -3.13 -38.29
N LEU A 234 -2.78 -2.13 -38.42
CA LEU A 234 -4.03 -2.08 -37.66
C LEU A 234 -4.94 -3.27 -37.98
N SER A 235 -5.12 -3.59 -39.27
CA SER A 235 -5.94 -4.73 -39.70
C SER A 235 -5.42 -6.07 -39.16
N ILE A 236 -4.09 -6.27 -39.12
CA ILE A 236 -3.48 -7.48 -38.55
C ILE A 236 -3.73 -7.57 -37.04
N LEU A 237 -3.58 -6.47 -36.30
CA LEU A 237 -3.83 -6.45 -34.87
C LEU A 237 -5.31 -6.70 -34.55
N GLU A 238 -6.21 -6.11 -35.31
CA GLU A 238 -7.65 -6.31 -35.19
C GLU A 238 -8.04 -7.77 -35.48
N SER A 239 -7.55 -8.31 -36.59
CA SER A 239 -7.83 -9.69 -36.99
C SER A 239 -7.32 -10.71 -35.96
N ARG A 240 -6.09 -10.52 -35.46
CA ARG A 240 -5.41 -11.51 -34.62
C ARG A 240 -5.73 -11.39 -33.12
N PHE A 241 -5.99 -10.18 -32.63
CA PHE A 241 -6.16 -9.91 -31.20
C PHE A 241 -7.46 -9.17 -30.86
N GLY A 242 -7.98 -8.37 -31.79
CA GLY A 242 -9.21 -7.59 -31.63
C GLY A 242 -10.50 -8.25 -32.10
N ASN A 243 -10.43 -9.50 -32.57
CA ASN A 243 -11.60 -10.19 -33.08
C ASN A 243 -12.68 -10.31 -31.99
N LYS A 244 -13.85 -9.73 -32.25
CA LYS A 244 -15.02 -9.72 -31.36
C LYS A 244 -15.34 -11.10 -30.77
N HIS A 245 -15.28 -12.17 -31.58
CA HIS A 245 -15.53 -13.53 -31.12
C HIS A 245 -14.42 -14.06 -30.21
N LEU A 246 -13.14 -13.82 -30.54
CA LEU A 246 -12.00 -14.25 -29.73
C LEU A 246 -12.02 -13.59 -28.34
N VAL A 247 -12.27 -12.28 -28.29
CA VAL A 247 -12.36 -11.52 -27.03
C VAL A 247 -13.52 -12.04 -26.19
N THR A 248 -14.68 -12.24 -26.81
CA THR A 248 -15.88 -12.79 -26.17
C THR A 248 -15.63 -14.20 -25.61
N GLU A 249 -15.02 -15.10 -26.38
CA GLU A 249 -14.69 -16.46 -25.95
C GLU A 249 -13.72 -16.46 -24.75
N ARG A 250 -12.68 -15.62 -24.80
CA ARG A 250 -11.70 -15.49 -23.70
C ARG A 250 -12.34 -14.99 -22.42
N LEU A 251 -13.20 -13.97 -22.49
CA LEU A 251 -13.96 -13.46 -21.35
C LEU A 251 -14.86 -14.54 -20.75
N ILE A 252 -15.65 -15.22 -21.60
CA ILE A 252 -16.56 -16.28 -21.16
C ILE A 252 -15.78 -17.43 -20.50
N LYS A 253 -14.66 -17.85 -21.09
CA LYS A 253 -13.81 -18.90 -20.51
C LYS A 253 -13.22 -18.50 -19.17
N GLY A 254 -12.76 -17.25 -19.01
CA GLY A 254 -12.24 -16.73 -17.74
C GLY A 254 -13.29 -16.68 -16.62
N LEU A 255 -14.53 -16.33 -16.97
CA LEU A 255 -15.66 -16.33 -16.02
C LEU A 255 -16.15 -17.75 -15.72
N ARG A 256 -16.14 -18.65 -16.70
CA ARG A 256 -16.62 -20.04 -16.55
C ARG A 256 -15.63 -20.93 -15.80
N SER A 257 -14.33 -20.77 -16.03
CA SER A 257 -13.28 -21.67 -15.52
C SER A 257 -12.51 -21.07 -14.33
N GLY A 258 -12.30 -21.86 -13.28
CA GLY A 258 -11.49 -21.45 -12.13
C GLY A 258 -11.77 -22.25 -10.85
N LYS A 259 -10.95 -22.01 -9.82
CA LYS A 259 -11.13 -22.62 -8.49
C LYS A 259 -12.39 -22.11 -7.77
N GLN A 260 -12.87 -22.88 -6.80
CA GLN A 260 -13.90 -22.43 -5.86
C GLN A 260 -13.38 -21.22 -5.08
N LEU A 261 -14.15 -20.13 -5.10
CA LEU A 261 -13.83 -18.92 -4.37
C LEU A 261 -14.22 -19.11 -2.90
N ARG A 262 -13.32 -18.74 -1.99
CA ARG A 262 -13.51 -18.88 -0.54
C ARG A 262 -13.26 -17.58 0.21
N LEU A 263 -12.35 -16.75 -0.28
CA LEU A 263 -11.90 -15.54 0.40
C LEU A 263 -12.68 -14.30 -0.08
N PRO A 264 -12.93 -13.31 0.80
CA PRO A 264 -13.62 -12.07 0.43
C PRO A 264 -13.01 -11.33 -0.78
N HIS A 265 -11.68 -11.25 -0.85
CA HIS A 265 -10.99 -10.61 -1.98
C HIS A 265 -11.14 -11.39 -3.30
N GLU A 266 -11.30 -12.71 -3.25
CA GLU A 266 -11.53 -13.53 -4.45
C GLU A 266 -12.94 -13.28 -5.03
N ILE A 267 -13.91 -13.01 -4.16
CA ILE A 267 -15.28 -12.64 -4.56
C ILE A 267 -15.29 -11.21 -5.13
N GLN A 268 -14.49 -10.30 -4.56
CA GLN A 268 -14.30 -8.95 -5.09
C GLN A 268 -13.71 -8.99 -6.51
N GLN A 269 -12.63 -9.74 -6.71
CA GLN A 269 -12.01 -9.87 -8.03
C GLN A 269 -13.00 -10.42 -9.06
N LEU A 270 -13.76 -11.46 -8.73
CA LEU A 270 -14.78 -11.99 -9.65
C LEU A 270 -15.87 -10.94 -9.96
N ALA A 271 -16.29 -10.15 -8.97
CA ALA A 271 -17.28 -9.09 -9.20
C ALA A 271 -16.76 -8.04 -10.18
N ASP A 272 -15.50 -7.64 -10.05
CA ASP A 272 -14.88 -6.64 -10.93
C ASP A 272 -14.60 -7.20 -12.33
N ASP A 273 -14.18 -8.47 -12.43
CA ASP A 273 -14.05 -9.19 -13.71
C ASP A 273 -15.41 -9.27 -14.43
N MET A 274 -16.49 -9.58 -13.70
CA MET A 274 -17.85 -9.67 -14.24
C MET A 274 -18.40 -8.31 -14.69
N LYS A 275 -18.14 -7.22 -13.95
CA LYS A 275 -18.50 -5.85 -14.38
C LYS A 275 -17.76 -5.46 -15.65
N THR A 276 -16.46 -5.73 -15.70
CA THR A 276 -15.62 -5.45 -16.87
C THR A 276 -16.15 -6.22 -18.08
N ALA A 277 -16.42 -7.52 -17.91
CA ALA A 277 -17.02 -8.33 -18.97
C ALA A 277 -18.38 -7.81 -19.43
N LEU A 278 -19.25 -7.36 -18.52
CA LEU A 278 -20.54 -6.78 -18.89
C LEU A 278 -20.37 -5.52 -19.77
N LEU A 279 -19.47 -4.62 -19.39
CA LEU A 279 -19.17 -3.41 -20.17
C LEU A 279 -18.60 -3.77 -21.55
N THR A 280 -17.62 -4.67 -21.60
CA THR A 280 -16.98 -5.09 -22.86
C THR A 280 -17.96 -5.80 -23.79
N LEU A 281 -18.76 -6.74 -23.28
CA LEU A 281 -19.75 -7.46 -24.09
C LEU A 281 -20.88 -6.55 -24.58
N THR A 282 -21.23 -5.50 -23.82
CA THR A 282 -22.18 -4.48 -24.26
C THR A 282 -21.59 -3.65 -25.40
N GLN A 283 -20.35 -3.17 -25.23
CA GLN A 283 -19.68 -2.37 -26.25
C GLN A 283 -19.42 -3.15 -27.53
N LEU A 284 -19.12 -4.44 -27.40
CA LEU A 284 -18.92 -5.34 -28.54
C LEU A 284 -20.23 -5.84 -29.14
N ASP A 285 -21.39 -5.64 -28.52
CA ASP A 285 -22.68 -6.21 -28.96
C ASP A 285 -22.65 -7.76 -29.05
N THR A 286 -22.11 -8.41 -28.00
CA THR A 286 -22.08 -9.89 -27.82
C THR A 286 -22.74 -10.34 -26.52
N LEU A 287 -23.58 -9.51 -25.90
CA LEU A 287 -24.28 -9.86 -24.66
C LEU A 287 -25.14 -11.12 -24.77
N ASP A 288 -25.59 -11.49 -25.98
CA ASP A 288 -26.36 -12.71 -26.22
C ASP A 288 -25.64 -14.00 -25.81
N GLU A 289 -24.30 -14.03 -25.91
CA GLU A 289 -23.47 -15.20 -25.58
C GLU A 289 -23.49 -15.55 -24.08
N VAL A 290 -23.83 -14.57 -23.22
CA VAL A 290 -23.94 -14.74 -21.76
C VAL A 290 -25.39 -14.80 -21.26
N LYS A 291 -26.39 -14.80 -22.16
CA LYS A 291 -27.82 -14.91 -21.79
C LYS A 291 -28.20 -16.33 -21.35
N SER A 292 -27.41 -17.34 -21.71
CA SER A 292 -27.72 -18.72 -21.34
C SER A 292 -27.70 -18.93 -19.83
N GLN A 293 -28.74 -19.58 -19.31
CA GLN A 293 -28.79 -19.96 -17.90
C GLN A 293 -27.70 -20.98 -17.52
N SER A 294 -27.21 -21.79 -18.46
CA SER A 294 -26.08 -22.70 -18.19
C SER A 294 -24.81 -21.92 -17.83
N PHE A 295 -24.52 -20.83 -18.52
CA PHE A 295 -23.37 -19.98 -18.23
C PHE A 295 -23.48 -19.33 -16.84
N ILE A 296 -24.67 -18.79 -16.51
CA ILE A 296 -24.95 -18.21 -15.18
C ILE A 296 -24.72 -19.26 -14.08
N LEU A 297 -25.19 -20.49 -14.28
CA LEU A 297 -25.00 -21.58 -13.32
C LEU A 297 -23.53 -22.00 -13.19
N ASP A 298 -22.77 -22.04 -14.29
CA ASP A 298 -21.34 -22.35 -14.25
C ASP A 298 -20.57 -21.31 -13.43
N VAL A 299 -20.85 -20.01 -13.62
CA VAL A 299 -20.24 -18.93 -12.82
C VAL A 299 -20.64 -19.03 -11.36
N VAL A 300 -21.93 -19.28 -11.08
CA VAL A 300 -22.44 -19.44 -9.70
C VAL A 300 -21.82 -20.64 -9.00
N SER A 301 -21.53 -21.72 -9.72
CA SER A 301 -20.91 -22.92 -9.14
C SER A 301 -19.55 -22.63 -8.48
N ARG A 302 -18.83 -21.60 -8.95
CA ARG A 302 -17.55 -21.14 -8.38
C ARG A 302 -17.69 -20.39 -7.06
N LEU A 303 -18.86 -19.81 -6.76
CA LEU A 303 -19.11 -19.02 -5.55
C LEU A 303 -19.30 -19.92 -4.31
N PRO A 304 -19.03 -19.46 -3.07
CA PRO A 304 -19.28 -20.26 -1.86
C PRO A 304 -20.73 -20.76 -1.75
N ASN A 305 -20.94 -21.93 -1.15
CA ASN A 305 -22.27 -22.56 -0.98
C ASN A 305 -23.34 -21.62 -0.40
N TYR A 306 -22.99 -20.76 0.56
CA TYR A 306 -23.95 -19.82 1.15
C TYR A 306 -24.42 -18.75 0.14
N VAL A 307 -23.52 -18.32 -0.76
CA VAL A 307 -23.83 -17.38 -1.85
C VAL A 307 -24.68 -18.07 -2.90
N GLN A 308 -24.34 -19.30 -3.27
CA GLN A 308 -25.17 -20.11 -4.20
C GLN A 308 -26.60 -20.27 -3.68
N LEU A 309 -26.78 -20.53 -2.38
CA LEU A 309 -28.10 -20.64 -1.75
C LEU A 309 -28.88 -19.32 -1.78
N ARG A 310 -28.20 -18.18 -1.56
CA ARG A 310 -28.81 -16.84 -1.66
C ARG A 310 -29.20 -16.51 -3.10
N TRP A 311 -28.32 -16.79 -4.06
CA TRP A 311 -28.62 -16.63 -5.49
C TRP A 311 -29.84 -17.47 -5.89
N ARG A 312 -29.88 -18.75 -5.50
CA ARG A 312 -31.04 -19.62 -5.77
C ARG A 312 -32.35 -19.03 -5.25
N LYS A 313 -32.36 -18.46 -4.05
CA LYS A 313 -33.55 -17.78 -3.50
C LYS A 313 -33.93 -16.55 -4.32
N SER A 314 -32.95 -15.73 -4.70
CA SER A 314 -33.15 -14.54 -5.53
C SER A 314 -33.69 -14.90 -6.91
N ALA A 315 -33.07 -15.88 -7.57
CA ALA A 315 -33.46 -16.35 -8.90
C ALA A 315 -34.88 -16.93 -8.92
N LEU A 316 -35.24 -17.75 -7.92
CA LEU A 316 -36.60 -18.29 -7.79
C LEU A 316 -37.63 -17.23 -7.38
N LYS A 317 -37.22 -16.12 -6.76
CA LYS A 317 -38.10 -14.97 -6.48
C LYS A 317 -38.35 -14.20 -7.77
N SER A 318 -37.30 -13.91 -8.54
CA SER A 318 -37.42 -13.25 -9.86
C SER A 318 -38.30 -14.05 -10.82
N LYS A 319 -38.08 -15.37 -10.92
CA LYS A 319 -38.91 -16.27 -11.74
C LYS A 319 -40.40 -16.21 -11.39
N ARG A 320 -40.73 -16.07 -10.10
CA ARG A 320 -42.12 -15.98 -9.63
C ARG A 320 -42.76 -14.62 -9.88
N ALA A 321 -41.96 -13.55 -9.92
CA ALA A 321 -42.45 -12.18 -10.10
C ALA A 321 -42.54 -11.76 -11.57
N ASN A 322 -41.55 -12.17 -12.38
CA ASN A 322 -41.34 -11.66 -13.74
C ASN A 322 -41.45 -12.76 -14.81
N GLU A 323 -41.83 -13.99 -14.44
CA GLU A 323 -41.90 -15.19 -15.30
C GLU A 323 -40.60 -15.56 -16.06
N SER A 324 -39.50 -14.88 -15.75
CA SER A 324 -38.20 -15.07 -16.39
C SER A 324 -37.10 -15.28 -15.35
N TYR A 325 -36.06 -16.01 -15.73
CA TYR A 325 -34.87 -16.16 -14.90
C TYR A 325 -34.02 -14.88 -14.93
N PRO A 326 -33.24 -14.60 -13.86
CA PRO A 326 -32.35 -13.45 -13.84
C PRO A 326 -31.35 -13.47 -14.98
N SER A 327 -31.01 -12.27 -15.47
CA SER A 327 -30.01 -12.02 -16.49
C SER A 327 -28.58 -12.07 -15.93
N PHE A 328 -27.59 -12.05 -16.82
CA PHE A 328 -26.19 -11.91 -16.41
C PHE A 328 -25.93 -10.60 -15.64
N LYS A 329 -26.60 -9.50 -16.03
CA LYS A 329 -26.53 -8.23 -15.31
C LYS A 329 -27.03 -8.36 -13.87
N ASP A 330 -28.14 -9.06 -13.65
CA ASP A 330 -28.67 -9.32 -12.31
C ASP A 330 -27.69 -10.15 -11.46
N LEU A 331 -26.94 -11.05 -12.09
CA LEU A 331 -25.88 -11.80 -11.42
C LEU A 331 -24.69 -10.89 -11.06
N VAL A 332 -24.27 -10.00 -11.95
CA VAL A 332 -23.19 -9.02 -11.70
C VAL A 332 -23.56 -8.13 -10.50
N ASP A 333 -24.77 -7.58 -10.48
CA ASP A 333 -25.26 -6.73 -9.40
C ASP A 333 -25.34 -7.51 -8.08
N PHE A 334 -25.84 -8.75 -8.12
CA PHE A 334 -25.89 -9.61 -6.95
C PHE A 334 -24.49 -9.92 -6.39
N VAL A 335 -23.55 -10.35 -7.22
CA VAL A 335 -22.18 -10.70 -6.77
C VAL A 335 -21.45 -9.46 -6.28
N SER A 336 -21.66 -8.29 -6.91
CA SER A 336 -21.10 -7.01 -6.46
C SER A 336 -21.61 -6.63 -5.06
N ASN A 337 -22.92 -6.79 -4.81
CA ASN A 337 -23.49 -6.54 -3.49
C ASN A 337 -22.94 -7.51 -2.44
N ILE A 338 -22.80 -8.79 -2.78
CA ILE A 338 -22.16 -9.78 -1.89
C ILE A 338 -20.70 -9.40 -1.61
N ALA A 339 -19.96 -8.94 -2.62
CA ALA A 339 -18.58 -8.49 -2.47
C ALA A 339 -18.47 -7.30 -1.50
N CYS A 340 -19.36 -6.30 -1.62
CA CYS A 340 -19.46 -5.21 -0.66
C CYS A 340 -19.80 -5.71 0.75
N GLU A 341 -20.78 -6.62 0.87
CA GLU A 341 -21.20 -7.17 2.17
C GLU A 341 -20.08 -7.95 2.88
N VAL A 342 -19.30 -8.77 2.16
CA VAL A 342 -18.22 -9.58 2.76
C VAL A 342 -16.95 -8.79 3.03
N ASN A 343 -16.72 -7.69 2.31
CA ASN A 343 -15.57 -6.80 2.49
C ASN A 343 -15.91 -5.58 3.38
N ASP A 344 -17.14 -5.50 3.92
CA ASP A 344 -17.55 -4.41 4.80
C ASP A 344 -16.68 -4.39 6.09
N PRO A 345 -16.09 -3.24 6.46
CA PRO A 345 -15.16 -3.15 7.58
C PRO A 345 -15.81 -3.40 8.94
N VAL A 346 -17.13 -3.24 9.05
CA VAL A 346 -17.90 -3.38 10.30
C VAL A 346 -18.60 -4.74 10.37
N TYR A 347 -19.26 -5.15 9.29
CA TYR A 347 -20.17 -6.28 9.23
C TYR A 347 -19.63 -7.47 8.42
N GLY A 348 -18.56 -7.31 7.63
CA GLY A 348 -17.97 -8.37 6.81
C GLY A 348 -17.47 -9.57 7.62
N ASN A 349 -17.13 -9.35 8.89
CA ASN A 349 -16.71 -10.40 9.84
C ASN A 349 -17.88 -11.17 10.49
N LEU A 350 -19.14 -10.76 10.31
CA LEU A 350 -20.32 -11.43 10.90
C LEU A 350 -20.78 -12.66 10.12
N TYR A 351 -20.24 -12.90 8.92
CA TYR A 351 -20.55 -14.10 8.17
C TYR A 351 -20.07 -15.35 8.90
N PRO A 352 -20.91 -16.40 9.03
CA PRO A 352 -20.51 -17.61 9.73
C PRO A 352 -19.25 -18.20 9.07
N LYS A 353 -18.13 -18.22 9.80
CA LYS A 353 -16.93 -19.03 9.49
C LYS A 353 -17.24 -20.54 9.63
N ARG A 354 -18.32 -21.01 8.99
CA ARG A 354 -18.74 -22.41 8.93
C ARG A 354 -18.40 -23.02 7.58
N PHE A 355 -17.20 -22.75 7.05
CA PHE A 355 -16.50 -23.63 6.11
C PHE A 355 -14.98 -23.45 6.24
N ASP A 356 -14.48 -23.44 7.48
CA ASP A 356 -13.19 -24.06 7.77
C ASP A 356 -13.15 -24.43 9.26
N ARG A 357 -13.31 -25.72 9.58
CA ARG A 357 -12.90 -26.23 10.88
C ARG A 357 -11.39 -26.45 10.82
N SER A 358 -10.66 -25.34 10.89
CA SER A 358 -9.22 -25.31 11.19
C SER A 358 -8.94 -24.15 12.14
N ARG A 359 -9.22 -24.42 13.41
CA ARG A 359 -8.63 -23.87 14.65
C ARG A 359 -8.29 -22.37 14.68
N GLY A 360 -9.11 -21.64 15.43
CA GLY A 360 -8.86 -20.27 15.82
C GLY A 360 -7.72 -20.07 16.82
N SER A 361 -7.24 -18.84 16.84
CA SER A 361 -6.63 -18.18 17.99
C SER A 361 -7.59 -17.09 18.45
N ASN A 362 -7.97 -17.15 19.72
CA ASN A 362 -8.72 -16.12 20.43
C ASN A 362 -7.79 -14.91 20.66
N GLN A 363 -8.17 -13.74 20.15
CA GLN A 363 -7.93 -12.50 20.87
C GLN A 363 -9.20 -12.16 21.64
N GLY A 364 -9.15 -12.35 22.96
CA GLY A 364 -10.00 -11.62 23.88
C GLY A 364 -9.20 -10.42 24.36
N VAL A 365 -9.52 -9.23 23.85
CA VAL A 365 -9.23 -7.98 24.56
C VAL A 365 -10.38 -7.79 25.55
N SER A 366 -10.05 -7.89 26.83
CA SER A 366 -10.93 -7.53 27.94
C SER A 366 -10.96 -6.00 28.06
N LEU A 367 -12.12 -5.40 27.80
CA LEU A 367 -12.43 -4.08 28.32
C LEU A 367 -13.09 -4.27 29.69
N ASN A 368 -12.43 -3.76 30.71
CA ASN A 368 -12.96 -3.63 32.05
C ASN A 368 -14.09 -2.61 32.06
N SER A 369 -15.26 -3.02 32.53
CA SER A 369 -16.21 -2.11 33.16
C SER A 369 -16.83 -2.81 34.36
N SER A 370 -16.35 -2.37 35.53
CA SER A 370 -16.99 -2.34 36.84
C SER A 370 -18.50 -2.60 36.86
N VAL A 371 -18.97 -3.50 37.73
CA VAL A 371 -19.97 -3.20 38.78
C VAL A 371 -19.79 -4.17 39.94
N SER A 372 -19.62 -3.58 41.12
CA SER A 372 -19.59 -4.18 42.45
C SER A 372 -20.93 -4.82 42.84
N ARG A 373 -20.92 -5.91 43.60
CA ARG A 373 -21.73 -6.06 44.84
C ARG A 373 -21.39 -7.33 45.61
N GLN A 374 -21.11 -7.10 46.89
CA GLN A 374 -20.95 -8.05 47.99
C GLN A 374 -22.11 -9.05 48.13
N SER A 375 -21.85 -10.25 48.65
CA SER A 375 -22.07 -10.56 50.08
C SER A 375 -21.94 -12.06 50.41
N GLN A 376 -21.12 -12.29 51.45
CA GLN A 376 -21.31 -13.20 52.60
C GLN A 376 -21.44 -14.73 52.36
N LEU A 377 -20.52 -15.55 52.90
CA LEU A 377 -20.51 -16.19 54.25
C LEU A 377 -21.67 -17.18 54.42
N ASP A 378 -21.57 -18.38 54.99
CA ASP A 378 -20.49 -19.28 55.39
C ASP A 378 -21.20 -20.59 55.83
N THR A 379 -20.44 -21.69 55.94
CA THR A 379 -20.71 -22.89 56.80
C THR A 379 -21.88 -23.89 56.54
N GLY A 380 -21.53 -25.19 56.56
CA GLY A 380 -22.06 -26.11 57.59
C GLY A 380 -23.15 -27.16 57.26
N ALA A 381 -22.72 -28.37 56.88
CA ALA A 381 -23.15 -29.71 57.37
C ALA A 381 -24.62 -30.23 57.38
N THR A 382 -24.77 -31.43 56.78
CA THR A 382 -25.50 -32.67 57.20
C THR A 382 -27.03 -32.76 57.36
N GLY A 383 -27.60 -33.77 56.66
CA GLY A 383 -28.82 -34.55 57.01
C GLY A 383 -30.16 -33.86 56.74
N THR A 384 -31.28 -34.46 56.32
CA THR A 384 -31.74 -35.84 56.15
C THR A 384 -32.97 -35.83 55.22
N ALA A 385 -33.13 -36.94 54.49
CA ALA A 385 -34.28 -37.47 53.72
C ALA A 385 -35.69 -37.19 54.33
N LYS A 386 -36.87 -37.24 53.69
CA LYS A 386 -37.50 -37.93 52.52
C LYS A 386 -39.04 -37.57 52.60
N PRO A 387 -40.04 -38.22 51.93
CA PRO A 387 -40.14 -38.99 50.67
C PRO A 387 -41.40 -38.62 49.81
N SER A 388 -41.53 -38.96 48.53
CA SER A 388 -42.34 -40.10 47.97
C SER A 388 -43.14 -39.63 46.73
N PRO A 389 -43.67 -40.48 45.83
CA PRO A 389 -43.30 -41.85 45.48
C PRO A 389 -43.09 -42.08 43.96
N SER A 390 -42.59 -43.27 43.69
CA SER A 390 -42.11 -43.90 42.46
C SER A 390 -43.06 -43.97 41.25
N LYS A 391 -42.46 -43.84 40.05
CA LYS A 391 -42.71 -44.78 38.94
C LYS A 391 -41.38 -45.27 38.36
N SER A 392 -41.16 -46.56 38.48
CA SER A 392 -40.07 -47.31 37.89
C SER A 392 -40.24 -47.40 36.38
N VAL A 393 -39.26 -46.91 35.62
CA VAL A 393 -39.03 -47.32 34.24
C VAL A 393 -37.59 -47.80 34.14
N LYS A 394 -37.45 -49.05 33.72
CA LYS A 394 -36.21 -49.82 33.59
C LYS A 394 -35.15 -49.01 32.82
N SER A 395 -34.06 -48.60 33.47
CA SER A 395 -32.90 -48.09 32.76
C SER A 395 -32.10 -49.28 32.23
N TYR A 396 -32.07 -49.46 30.91
CA TYR A 396 -31.00 -50.20 30.26
C TYR A 396 -29.67 -49.51 30.59
N ALA A 397 -28.97 -49.99 31.63
CA ALA A 397 -27.61 -49.56 31.90
C ALA A 397 -26.74 -50.02 30.73
N LYS A 398 -26.41 -49.09 29.82
CA LYS A 398 -25.40 -49.35 28.79
C LYS A 398 -24.11 -49.78 29.50
N PRO A 399 -23.47 -50.90 29.12
CA PRO A 399 -22.22 -51.31 29.72
C PRO A 399 -21.20 -50.16 29.57
N GLU A 400 -20.62 -49.73 30.69
CA GLU A 400 -19.61 -48.69 30.66
C GLU A 400 -18.42 -49.19 29.83
N PRO A 401 -17.87 -48.38 28.90
CA PRO A 401 -16.76 -48.82 28.08
C PRO A 401 -15.55 -49.20 28.97
N PRO A 402 -14.86 -50.31 28.66
CA PRO A 402 -13.72 -50.77 29.44
C PRO A 402 -12.61 -49.71 29.45
N CYS A 403 -11.81 -49.72 30.51
CA CYS A 403 -10.70 -48.81 30.70
C CYS A 403 -9.74 -48.87 29.50
N VAL A 404 -9.48 -47.73 28.86
CA VAL A 404 -8.64 -47.66 27.65
C VAL A 404 -7.18 -48.11 27.85
N LEU A 405 -6.73 -48.28 29.10
CA LEU A 405 -5.34 -48.67 29.43
C LEU A 405 -5.15 -50.11 29.87
N CYS A 406 -6.13 -50.69 30.54
CA CYS A 406 -6.00 -52.05 31.09
C CYS A 406 -7.17 -52.96 30.71
N SER A 407 -8.11 -52.46 29.93
CA SER A 407 -9.30 -53.17 29.44
C SER A 407 -10.21 -53.74 30.54
N GLN A 408 -10.03 -53.32 31.80
CA GLN A 408 -10.89 -53.70 32.93
C GLN A 408 -12.11 -52.77 33.06
N THR A 409 -13.12 -53.19 33.82
CA THR A 409 -14.39 -52.47 34.03
C THR A 409 -14.24 -51.35 35.07
N HIS A 410 -13.47 -50.31 34.73
CA HIS A 410 -13.40 -49.08 35.51
C HIS A 410 -13.11 -47.86 34.63
N ARG A 411 -13.39 -46.67 35.15
CA ARG A 411 -13.08 -45.40 34.48
C ARG A 411 -11.60 -45.04 34.62
N LEU A 412 -11.06 -44.31 33.65
CA LEU A 412 -9.62 -44.02 33.59
C LEU A 412 -9.05 -43.37 34.87
N TRP A 413 -9.82 -42.53 35.56
CA TRP A 413 -9.41 -41.92 36.83
C TRP A 413 -9.38 -42.89 38.03
N HIS A 414 -9.96 -44.09 37.89
CA HIS A 414 -9.86 -45.20 38.85
C HIS A 414 -8.83 -46.25 38.42
N CYS A 415 -8.11 -46.05 37.32
CA CYS A 415 -7.10 -47.00 36.85
C CYS A 415 -5.78 -46.85 37.60
N ASP A 416 -5.32 -47.91 38.27
CA ASP A 416 -4.06 -47.89 39.02
C ASP A 416 -2.85 -47.68 38.11
N LYS A 417 -2.83 -48.31 36.92
CA LYS A 417 -1.78 -48.07 35.91
C LYS A 417 -1.74 -46.60 35.47
N PHE A 418 -2.90 -45.95 35.33
CA PHE A 418 -2.96 -44.52 34.99
C PHE A 418 -2.41 -43.65 36.13
N LYS A 419 -2.78 -43.96 37.38
CA LYS A 419 -2.29 -43.24 38.57
C LYS A 419 -0.81 -43.45 38.83
N GLN A 420 -0.20 -44.54 38.38
CA GLN A 420 1.23 -44.78 38.53
C GLN A 420 2.09 -44.09 37.45
N MET A 421 1.49 -43.65 36.34
CA MET A 421 2.20 -42.94 35.26
C MET A 421 2.51 -41.48 35.61
N SER A 422 3.56 -40.93 34.99
CA SER A 422 3.88 -39.50 35.09
C SER A 422 2.78 -38.63 34.44
N PRO A 423 2.60 -37.36 34.87
CA PRO A 423 1.60 -36.46 34.28
C PRO A 423 1.70 -36.32 32.76
N ARG A 424 2.93 -36.33 32.23
CA ARG A 424 3.21 -36.23 30.78
C ARG A 424 2.80 -37.51 30.03
N GLN A 425 3.03 -38.68 30.61
CA GLN A 425 2.53 -39.95 30.06
C GLN A 425 1.00 -40.03 30.11
N ARG A 426 0.38 -39.58 31.20
CA ARG A 426 -1.08 -39.50 31.32
C ARG A 426 -1.69 -38.57 30.27
N LEU A 427 -1.09 -37.41 30.04
CA LEU A 427 -1.52 -36.47 28.99
C LEU A 427 -1.43 -37.12 27.60
N ASN A 428 -0.34 -37.84 27.30
CA ASN A 428 -0.19 -38.55 26.03
C ASN A 428 -1.31 -39.57 25.79
N ILE A 429 -1.73 -40.30 26.83
CA ILE A 429 -2.84 -41.26 26.75
C ILE A 429 -4.18 -40.54 26.50
N VAL A 430 -4.43 -39.46 27.23
CA VAL A 430 -5.65 -38.64 27.07
C VAL A 430 -5.76 -38.10 25.64
N VAL A 431 -4.64 -37.62 25.07
CA VAL A 431 -4.57 -37.13 23.69
C VAL A 431 -4.70 -38.26 22.67
N ALA A 432 -3.97 -39.37 22.85
CA ALA A 432 -3.98 -40.52 21.95
C ALA A 432 -5.38 -41.14 21.83
N HIS A 433 -6.10 -41.25 22.94
CA HIS A 433 -7.46 -41.81 23.00
C HIS A 433 -8.57 -40.75 22.87
N LYS A 434 -8.22 -39.50 22.53
CA LYS A 434 -9.16 -38.38 22.29
C LYS A 434 -10.15 -38.16 23.43
N LEU A 435 -9.68 -38.25 24.67
CA LEU A 435 -10.49 -38.03 25.87
C LEU A 435 -10.52 -36.55 26.24
N CYS A 436 -11.62 -36.09 26.84
CA CYS A 436 -11.73 -34.73 27.37
C CYS A 436 -10.69 -34.50 28.48
N HIS A 437 -9.91 -33.42 28.38
CA HIS A 437 -8.83 -33.13 29.34
C HIS A 437 -9.36 -32.79 30.74
N ASN A 438 -10.64 -32.44 30.86
CA ASN A 438 -11.30 -32.06 32.12
C ASN A 438 -12.10 -33.20 32.77
N CYS A 439 -12.73 -34.10 32.01
CA CYS A 439 -13.53 -35.18 32.60
C CYS A 439 -13.07 -36.60 32.21
N LEU A 440 -12.08 -36.71 31.33
CA LEU A 440 -11.50 -37.96 30.82
C LEU A 440 -12.50 -38.89 30.10
N LEU A 441 -13.60 -38.33 29.59
CA LEU A 441 -14.60 -39.03 28.77
C LEU A 441 -14.35 -38.79 27.27
N ALA A 442 -14.61 -39.80 26.44
CA ALA A 442 -14.45 -39.74 24.99
C ALA A 442 -15.58 -39.03 24.25
N SER A 443 -16.67 -38.63 24.95
CA SER A 443 -17.89 -38.15 24.31
C SER A 443 -17.84 -36.70 23.80
N HIS A 444 -16.87 -35.90 24.26
CA HIS A 444 -16.79 -34.47 23.97
C HIS A 444 -15.35 -33.93 24.10
N SER A 445 -15.11 -32.76 23.52
CA SER A 445 -13.84 -32.05 23.67
C SER A 445 -13.78 -31.28 24.98
N THR A 446 -12.59 -30.89 25.45
CA THR A 446 -12.41 -30.09 26.66
C THR A 446 -13.19 -28.77 26.65
N ASN A 447 -13.37 -28.16 25.47
CA ASN A 447 -14.09 -26.90 25.31
C ASN A 447 -15.62 -27.09 25.44
N ASP A 448 -16.11 -28.25 25.01
CA ASP A 448 -17.54 -28.63 25.08
C ASP A 448 -17.87 -29.35 26.39
N CYS A 449 -16.95 -29.34 27.37
CA CYS A 449 -17.14 -30.01 28.64
C CYS A 449 -18.12 -29.24 29.53
N GLY A 450 -19.26 -29.86 29.83
CA GLY A 450 -20.26 -29.33 30.76
C GLY A 450 -19.78 -29.25 32.21
N LYS A 451 -18.64 -29.86 32.56
CA LYS A 451 -18.04 -29.68 33.90
C LYS A 451 -17.37 -28.32 34.00
N ARG A 452 -17.80 -27.53 34.99
CA ARG A 452 -17.20 -26.22 35.32
C ARG A 452 -15.87 -26.32 36.09
N SER A 453 -15.43 -27.53 36.43
CA SER A 453 -14.16 -27.76 37.11
C SER A 453 -12.97 -27.25 36.28
N ILE A 454 -12.05 -26.58 36.96
CA ILE A 454 -10.74 -26.15 36.44
C ILE A 454 -9.64 -26.81 37.27
N CYS A 455 -8.40 -26.72 36.81
CA CYS A 455 -7.26 -27.29 37.51
C CYS A 455 -7.10 -26.62 38.89
N GLY A 456 -7.08 -27.43 39.95
CA GLY A 456 -6.95 -26.97 41.34
C GLY A 456 -5.53 -26.65 41.79
N VAL A 457 -4.53 -26.71 40.90
CA VAL A 457 -3.15 -26.31 41.22
C VAL A 457 -3.06 -24.78 41.17
N GLN A 458 -2.54 -24.17 42.25
CA GLN A 458 -2.36 -22.71 42.35
C GLN A 458 -1.58 -22.18 41.13
N GLY A 459 -2.09 -21.10 40.52
CA GLY A 459 -1.48 -20.47 39.34
C GLY A 459 -1.85 -21.09 37.99
N CYS A 460 -2.52 -22.24 37.93
CA CYS A 460 -2.84 -22.88 36.66
C CYS A 460 -4.12 -22.34 35.98
N GLY A 461 -5.27 -22.39 36.67
CA GLY A 461 -6.57 -21.86 36.19
C GLY A 461 -7.16 -22.48 34.91
N LYS A 462 -6.45 -23.39 34.23
CA LYS A 462 -6.85 -24.00 32.95
C LYS A 462 -7.93 -25.09 33.14
N LYS A 463 -8.79 -25.32 32.13
CA LYS A 463 -9.81 -26.40 32.11
C LYS A 463 -9.18 -27.78 31.87
N HIS A 464 -8.63 -28.41 32.90
CA HIS A 464 -8.19 -29.81 32.87
C HIS A 464 -8.17 -30.44 34.27
N THR A 465 -8.13 -31.78 34.33
CA THR A 465 -7.96 -32.50 35.59
C THR A 465 -6.57 -32.28 36.19
N MET A 466 -6.47 -32.36 37.52
CA MET A 466 -5.18 -32.36 38.23
C MET A 466 -4.28 -33.53 37.82
N TYR A 467 -4.85 -34.67 37.38
CA TYR A 467 -4.09 -35.86 37.00
C TYR A 467 -3.14 -35.64 35.83
N ILE A 468 -3.43 -34.66 34.96
CA ILE A 468 -2.61 -34.33 33.79
C ILE A 468 -1.92 -32.97 33.92
N HIS A 469 -1.97 -32.34 35.10
CA HIS A 469 -1.25 -31.10 35.36
C HIS A 469 0.25 -31.38 35.38
N CYS A 470 0.99 -30.69 34.51
CA CYS A 470 2.44 -30.68 34.50
C CYS A 470 2.87 -29.31 35.03
N PRO A 471 3.69 -29.22 36.09
CA PRO A 471 4.22 -27.94 36.56
C PRO A 471 4.89 -27.23 35.39
N ASP A 472 4.48 -25.97 35.14
CA ASP A 472 5.10 -25.11 34.14
C ASP A 472 6.54 -24.84 34.62
N THR A 473 7.50 -25.68 34.24
CA THR A 473 8.87 -25.17 34.04
C THR A 473 8.72 -24.14 32.95
N ALA A 474 8.83 -22.86 33.33
CA ALA A 474 8.73 -21.74 32.42
C ALA A 474 9.48 -22.07 31.13
N PRO A 475 8.84 -22.01 29.95
CA PRO A 475 9.61 -21.80 28.74
C PRO A 475 10.39 -20.50 28.98
N PRO A 476 11.69 -20.42 28.62
CA PRO A 476 12.36 -19.15 28.63
C PRO A 476 11.51 -18.17 27.82
N GLU A 477 11.42 -16.93 28.32
CA GLU A 477 10.84 -15.80 27.61
C GLU A 477 11.16 -15.93 26.12
N SER A 478 10.15 -15.74 25.27
CA SER A 478 10.26 -15.91 23.83
C SER A 478 11.26 -14.92 23.24
N LYS A 479 12.55 -15.23 23.34
CA LYS A 479 13.51 -14.95 22.29
C LYS A 479 12.91 -15.59 21.04
N VAL A 480 12.85 -14.83 19.97
CA VAL A 480 12.48 -15.30 18.63
C VAL A 480 13.57 -16.24 18.14
N SER A 481 13.77 -17.38 18.80
CA SER A 481 14.65 -18.43 18.31
C SER A 481 13.84 -19.36 17.44
N ASN A 482 14.32 -19.50 16.22
CA ASN A 482 14.13 -20.63 15.31
C ASN A 482 12.92 -20.52 14.37
N ALA A 483 13.18 -19.95 13.19
CA ALA A 483 12.78 -20.62 11.96
C ALA A 483 13.19 -22.10 12.10
N SER A 484 12.24 -22.97 12.40
CA SER A 484 12.54 -24.39 12.58
C SER A 484 12.67 -25.06 11.20
N PHE A 485 13.90 -25.14 10.69
CA PHE A 485 14.29 -25.84 9.45
C PHE A 485 14.32 -27.37 9.62
N TYR A 486 13.20 -27.99 10.00
CA TYR A 486 13.15 -29.45 9.87
C TYR A 486 13.07 -29.78 8.38
N ALA A 487 14.11 -30.26 7.71
CA ALA A 487 13.83 -31.04 6.50
C ALA A 487 13.24 -32.38 6.96
N ASP A 488 12.22 -32.83 6.24
CA ASP A 488 11.81 -34.22 6.30
C ASP A 488 12.98 -35.10 5.82
N LYS A 489 13.02 -36.38 6.23
CA LYS A 489 14.04 -37.37 5.85
C LYS A 489 14.14 -37.61 4.32
N GLY A 490 13.38 -36.91 3.50
CA GLY A 490 13.28 -37.12 2.05
C GLY A 490 13.73 -35.97 1.15
N THR A 491 14.24 -34.84 1.66
CA THR A 491 14.65 -33.70 0.80
C THR A 491 16.10 -33.28 1.05
N CYS A 492 16.83 -33.06 -0.04
CA CYS A 492 18.19 -32.52 -0.02
C CYS A 492 18.12 -31.00 0.07
N MET A 493 18.79 -30.43 1.06
CA MET A 493 18.96 -28.99 1.18
C MET A 493 20.28 -28.58 0.50
N PRO A 494 20.36 -27.43 -0.18
CA PRO A 494 21.58 -26.95 -0.85
C PRO A 494 22.64 -26.55 0.19
N ILE A 495 23.43 -27.51 0.64
CA ILE A 495 24.46 -27.34 1.67
C ILE A 495 25.83 -27.57 1.04
N VAL A 496 26.72 -26.62 1.23
CA VAL A 496 28.12 -26.66 0.79
C VAL A 496 29.06 -26.66 1.98
N GLN A 497 30.27 -27.17 1.80
CA GLN A 497 31.33 -27.08 2.79
C GLN A 497 32.18 -25.85 2.49
N VAL A 498 32.44 -25.03 3.51
CA VAL A 498 33.20 -23.78 3.38
C VAL A 498 34.23 -23.65 4.49
N ILE A 499 35.25 -22.83 4.23
CA ILE A 499 36.26 -22.43 5.20
C ILE A 499 35.99 -20.97 5.59
N VAL A 500 35.65 -20.74 6.85
CA VAL A 500 35.40 -19.40 7.39
C VAL A 500 36.66 -18.86 8.07
N ASN A 501 37.01 -17.63 7.76
CA ASN A 501 38.19 -16.89 8.21
C ASN A 501 39.48 -17.72 8.12
N GLY A 502 39.62 -18.46 7.01
CA GLY A 502 40.81 -19.26 6.70
C GLY A 502 41.08 -20.46 7.62
N SER A 503 40.23 -20.72 8.62
CA SER A 503 40.58 -21.63 9.73
C SER A 503 39.46 -22.58 10.15
N CYS A 504 38.19 -22.18 10.04
CA CYS A 504 37.06 -22.99 10.52
C CYS A 504 36.30 -23.63 9.34
N LYS A 505 36.42 -24.95 9.20
CA LYS A 505 35.65 -25.71 8.20
C LYS A 505 34.24 -25.99 8.73
N VAL A 506 33.23 -25.47 8.05
CA VAL A 506 31.81 -25.59 8.44
C VAL A 506 30.92 -25.94 7.25
N LEU A 507 29.68 -26.29 7.55
CA LEU A 507 28.64 -26.46 6.54
C LEU A 507 27.78 -25.19 6.46
N ALA A 508 27.58 -24.72 5.24
CA ALA A 508 26.78 -23.56 4.91
C ALA A 508 25.55 -23.94 4.09
N LEU A 509 24.37 -23.50 4.52
CA LEU A 509 23.13 -23.59 3.74
C LEU A 509 23.02 -22.40 2.79
N LEU A 510 22.79 -22.66 1.50
CA LEU A 510 22.53 -21.63 0.50
C LEU A 510 21.01 -21.43 0.37
N ASP A 511 20.47 -20.37 0.98
CA ASP A 511 19.01 -20.18 1.08
C ASP A 511 18.53 -18.98 0.27
N ASN A 512 18.05 -19.25 -0.94
CA ASN A 512 17.43 -18.23 -1.80
C ASN A 512 16.16 -17.60 -1.19
N GLY A 513 15.55 -18.24 -0.18
CA GLY A 513 14.38 -17.75 0.54
C GLY A 513 14.73 -16.86 1.74
N SER A 514 16.02 -16.63 2.00
CA SER A 514 16.46 -15.76 3.09
C SER A 514 16.99 -14.43 2.56
N SER A 515 16.54 -13.32 3.16
CA SER A 515 16.99 -11.98 2.80
C SER A 515 18.42 -11.69 3.29
N ASN A 516 18.80 -12.27 4.44
CA ASN A 516 20.07 -11.98 5.12
C ASN A 516 20.81 -13.27 5.45
N SER A 517 22.12 -13.15 5.63
CA SER A 517 22.98 -14.24 6.06
C SER A 517 23.08 -14.33 7.58
N PHE A 518 23.14 -15.56 8.09
CA PHE A 518 23.16 -15.86 9.52
C PHE A 518 24.27 -16.83 9.88
N CYS A 519 24.89 -16.69 11.05
CA CYS A 519 25.85 -17.64 11.59
C CYS A 519 25.50 -18.08 13.01
N SER A 520 25.92 -19.29 13.39
CA SER A 520 25.67 -19.81 14.73
C SER A 520 26.56 -19.13 15.78
N GLN A 521 26.04 -18.97 17.00
CA GLN A 521 26.80 -18.51 18.15
C GLN A 521 28.02 -19.42 18.41
N GLY A 522 27.89 -20.71 18.10
CA GLY A 522 28.99 -21.69 18.17
C GLY A 522 30.13 -21.38 17.19
N LEU A 523 29.83 -20.95 15.97
CA LEU A 523 30.83 -20.54 14.98
C LEU A 523 31.59 -19.28 15.43
N VAL A 524 30.86 -18.28 15.91
CA VAL A 524 31.44 -17.05 16.48
C VAL A 524 32.38 -17.37 17.64
N ALA A 525 31.95 -18.25 18.56
CA ALA A 525 32.76 -18.67 19.69
C ALA A 525 34.02 -19.45 19.26
N LYS A 526 33.92 -20.34 18.26
CA LYS A 526 35.07 -21.08 17.71
C LYS A 526 36.11 -20.17 17.07
N LEU A 527 35.66 -19.10 16.41
CA LEU A 527 36.53 -18.13 15.74
C LEU A 527 37.02 -17.00 16.65
N GLY A 528 36.51 -16.91 17.88
CA GLY A 528 36.85 -15.83 18.81
C GLY A 528 36.43 -14.43 18.33
N LEU A 529 35.35 -14.35 17.54
CA LEU A 529 34.92 -13.08 16.95
C LEU A 529 34.14 -12.23 17.96
N GLU A 530 34.51 -10.96 18.05
CA GLU A 530 33.73 -9.95 18.74
C GLU A 530 32.71 -9.35 17.77
N GLY A 531 31.43 -9.61 18.01
CA GLY A 531 30.35 -9.03 17.21
C GLY A 531 29.78 -7.76 17.82
N MET A 532 29.34 -6.84 16.96
CA MET A 532 28.67 -5.61 17.38
C MET A 532 27.24 -5.92 17.83
N PRO A 533 26.81 -5.49 19.03
CA PRO A 533 25.41 -5.62 19.44
C PRO A 533 24.49 -4.95 18.43
N SER A 534 23.46 -5.66 18.00
CA SER A 534 22.50 -5.18 17.00
C SER A 534 21.11 -5.73 17.27
N GLU A 535 20.11 -4.90 16.98
CA GLU A 535 18.70 -5.26 17.04
C GLU A 535 18.16 -5.45 15.62
N PHE A 536 17.52 -6.59 15.37
CA PHE A 536 16.89 -6.84 14.09
C PHE A 536 15.50 -7.46 14.25
N GLN A 537 14.62 -7.15 13.30
CA GLN A 537 13.30 -7.77 13.21
C GLN A 537 13.38 -9.04 12.37
N LEU A 538 13.29 -10.20 13.03
CA LEU A 538 13.29 -11.50 12.38
C LEU A 538 11.85 -11.89 12.03
N SER A 539 11.57 -12.00 10.73
CA SER A 539 10.26 -12.37 10.19
C SER A 539 10.36 -13.70 9.43
N THR A 540 9.61 -14.68 9.91
CA THR A 540 9.37 -15.98 9.30
C THR A 540 7.92 -16.09 8.83
N LEU A 541 7.57 -17.14 8.08
CA LEU A 541 6.23 -17.29 7.48
C LEU A 541 5.04 -17.11 8.42
N ASN A 542 5.20 -17.46 9.69
CA ASN A 542 4.11 -17.42 10.66
C ASN A 542 4.40 -16.53 11.87
N MET A 543 5.60 -15.95 11.98
CA MET A 543 6.04 -15.21 13.16
C MET A 543 6.98 -14.08 12.77
N SER A 544 6.74 -12.90 13.31
CA SER A 544 7.67 -11.77 13.27
C SER A 544 7.96 -11.33 14.69
N GLY A 545 9.21 -10.99 14.99
CA GLY A 545 9.55 -10.42 16.27
C GLY A 545 10.96 -9.83 16.30
N VAL A 546 11.18 -8.97 17.29
CA VAL A 546 12.46 -8.28 17.50
C VAL A 546 13.44 -9.23 18.19
N HIS A 547 14.65 -9.32 17.66
CA HIS A 547 15.72 -10.15 18.18
C HIS A 547 16.96 -9.30 18.46
N GLN A 548 17.43 -9.36 19.69
CA GLN A 548 18.67 -8.76 20.13
C GLN A 548 19.80 -9.76 19.92
N SER A 549 20.77 -9.43 19.08
CA SER A 549 21.90 -10.30 18.80
C SER A 549 23.16 -9.50 18.47
N LYS A 550 24.11 -10.15 17.79
CA LYS A 550 25.33 -9.54 17.28
C LYS A 550 25.37 -9.63 15.77
N ILE A 551 26.12 -8.73 15.16
CA ILE A 551 26.54 -8.81 13.76
C ILE A 551 28.05 -8.98 13.70
N VAL A 552 28.51 -9.80 12.75
CA VAL A 552 29.93 -10.08 12.51
C VAL A 552 30.22 -10.06 11.01
N ASP A 553 31.46 -9.77 10.65
CA ASP A 553 31.94 -9.90 9.29
C ASP A 553 32.74 -11.21 9.15
N LEU A 554 32.51 -11.93 8.06
CA LEU A 554 33.10 -13.24 7.80
C LEU A 554 33.76 -13.25 6.42
N SER A 555 34.95 -13.82 6.31
CA SER A 555 35.55 -14.22 5.05
C SER A 555 35.26 -15.70 4.81
N VAL A 556 34.48 -16.01 3.78
CA VAL A 556 34.05 -17.38 3.48
C VAL A 556 34.69 -17.84 2.19
N ALA A 557 35.39 -18.98 2.22
CA ALA A 557 36.11 -19.52 1.09
C ALA A 557 35.70 -20.96 0.76
N SER A 558 35.81 -21.31 -0.52
CA SER A 558 35.75 -22.68 -1.00
C SER A 558 37.03 -23.44 -0.64
N GLU A 559 37.02 -24.77 -0.76
CA GLU A 559 38.24 -25.56 -0.63
C GLU A 559 39.22 -25.34 -1.80
N THR A 560 38.73 -24.79 -2.92
CA THR A 560 39.51 -24.46 -4.12
C THR A 560 40.14 -23.06 -4.08
N GLY A 561 39.84 -22.26 -3.05
CA GLY A 561 40.46 -20.95 -2.81
C GLY A 561 39.65 -19.74 -3.27
N GLU A 562 38.47 -19.94 -3.87
CA GLU A 562 37.53 -18.87 -4.19
C GLU A 562 36.94 -18.33 -2.87
N ALA A 563 36.94 -17.01 -2.68
CA ALA A 563 36.54 -16.39 -1.42
C ALA A 563 35.57 -15.23 -1.61
N LEU A 564 34.71 -15.03 -0.62
CA LEU A 564 33.74 -13.95 -0.52
C LEU A 564 33.79 -13.34 0.88
N CYS A 565 33.89 -12.01 0.96
CA CYS A 565 33.74 -11.28 2.21
C CYS A 565 32.25 -10.98 2.43
N MET A 566 31.69 -11.54 3.50
CA MET A 566 30.31 -11.34 3.92
C MET A 566 30.27 -10.36 5.08
N ASN A 567 29.58 -9.23 4.90
CA ASN A 567 29.47 -8.19 5.92
C ASN A 567 28.11 -8.27 6.63
N HIS A 568 28.07 -7.86 7.90
CA HIS A 568 26.85 -7.78 8.72
C HIS A 568 26.09 -9.11 8.88
N VAL A 569 26.81 -10.23 8.98
CA VAL A 569 26.21 -11.55 9.19
C VAL A 569 25.58 -11.60 10.59
N CYS A 570 24.28 -11.93 10.64
CA CYS A 570 23.51 -11.93 11.88
C CYS A 570 23.80 -13.19 12.71
N VAL A 571 24.14 -13.02 13.98
CA VAL A 571 24.41 -14.15 14.88
C VAL A 571 23.09 -14.71 15.42
N VAL A 572 22.96 -16.03 15.46
CA VAL A 572 21.79 -16.74 16.04
C VAL A 572 22.24 -17.89 16.92
N ASP A 573 21.43 -18.30 17.89
CA ASP A 573 21.79 -19.38 18.83
C ASP A 573 22.16 -20.69 18.10
N SER A 574 21.38 -21.06 17.09
CA SER A 574 21.63 -22.22 16.24
C SER A 574 20.89 -22.11 14.91
N ILE A 575 21.39 -22.78 13.87
CA ILE A 575 20.71 -22.89 12.57
C ILE A 575 20.13 -24.30 12.47
N PRO A 576 18.82 -24.50 12.74
CA PRO A 576 18.26 -25.83 12.98
C PRO A 576 17.92 -26.56 11.67
N VAL A 577 18.88 -26.67 10.75
CA VAL A 577 18.72 -27.31 9.43
C VAL A 577 19.08 -28.78 9.50
N LYS A 578 18.29 -29.61 8.82
CA LYS A 578 18.65 -31.00 8.51
C LYS A 578 18.60 -31.18 7.00
N SER A 579 19.44 -32.06 6.45
CA SER A 579 19.30 -32.52 5.08
C SER A 579 19.11 -34.03 5.07
N ALA A 580 18.40 -34.56 4.08
CA ALA A 580 18.32 -36.00 3.89
C ALA A 580 19.73 -36.55 3.56
N PRO A 581 20.13 -37.69 4.14
CA PRO A 581 21.31 -38.39 3.68
C PRO A 581 21.07 -38.89 2.26
N VAL A 582 22.08 -38.74 1.41
CA VAL A 582 22.05 -39.19 0.01
C VAL A 582 23.36 -39.86 -0.32
N ASP A 583 23.27 -41.12 -0.74
CA ASP A 583 24.37 -41.79 -1.41
C ASP A 583 24.40 -41.33 -2.87
N VAL A 584 25.32 -40.43 -3.19
CA VAL A 584 25.49 -39.86 -4.53
C VAL A 584 25.88 -40.94 -5.56
N SER A 585 26.51 -42.04 -5.13
CA SER A 585 26.93 -43.13 -6.03
C SER A 585 25.76 -43.92 -6.62
N LEU A 586 24.54 -43.75 -6.08
CA LEU A 586 23.34 -44.35 -6.64
C LEU A 586 22.82 -43.63 -7.90
N TYR A 587 23.45 -42.51 -8.30
CA TYR A 587 22.98 -41.66 -9.37
C TYR A 587 24.09 -41.40 -10.40
N ALA A 588 23.96 -42.03 -11.57
CA ALA A 588 24.94 -41.91 -12.65
C ALA A 588 25.23 -40.44 -13.08
N HIS A 589 24.24 -39.55 -12.97
CA HIS A 589 24.41 -38.13 -13.30
C HIS A 589 25.18 -37.34 -12.22
N LEU A 590 25.55 -37.97 -11.10
CA LEU A 590 26.31 -37.38 -10.01
C LEU A 590 27.71 -38.00 -9.85
N ASP A 591 28.11 -38.91 -10.74
CA ASP A 591 29.38 -39.65 -10.65
C ASP A 591 30.62 -38.72 -10.70
N ASP A 592 30.50 -37.58 -11.38
CA ASP A 592 31.59 -36.59 -11.56
C ASP A 592 31.62 -35.48 -10.50
N VAL A 593 30.70 -35.52 -9.52
CA VAL A 593 30.44 -34.38 -8.62
C VAL A 593 31.31 -34.42 -7.34
N GLY A 594 32.09 -35.49 -7.15
CA GLY A 594 33.02 -35.62 -6.04
C GLY A 594 32.35 -35.89 -4.69
N SER A 595 33.14 -35.91 -3.61
CA SER A 595 32.63 -36.19 -2.27
C SER A 595 31.82 -35.02 -1.73
N MET A 596 30.59 -35.27 -1.27
CA MET A 596 29.75 -34.28 -0.60
C MET A 596 29.51 -34.64 0.88
N PRO A 597 30.31 -34.10 1.82
CA PRO A 597 30.22 -34.47 3.25
C PRO A 597 28.86 -34.14 3.88
N ALA A 598 28.18 -33.10 3.38
CA ALA A 598 26.91 -32.62 3.92
C ALA A 598 25.77 -33.66 3.89
N TYR A 599 25.87 -34.67 3.02
CA TYR A 599 24.81 -35.67 2.77
C TYR A 599 25.18 -37.09 3.22
N LYS A 600 26.34 -37.31 3.85
CA LYS A 600 26.80 -38.66 4.25
C LYS A 600 26.18 -39.18 5.55
N HIS A 601 25.70 -38.30 6.43
CA HIS A 601 25.27 -38.65 7.78
C HIS A 601 23.88 -38.10 8.11
N ASP A 602 23.16 -38.79 9.01
CA ASP A 602 21.83 -38.39 9.51
C ASP A 602 21.84 -37.09 10.36
N HIS A 603 23.03 -36.60 10.70
CA HIS A 603 23.25 -35.43 11.56
C HIS A 603 24.16 -34.42 10.87
N THR A 604 23.57 -33.60 9.99
CA THR A 604 24.22 -32.43 9.40
C THR A 604 24.05 -31.24 10.35
N THR A 605 25.15 -30.72 10.91
CA THR A 605 25.15 -29.46 11.68
C THR A 605 25.54 -28.31 10.76
N VAL A 606 24.63 -27.38 10.54
CA VAL A 606 24.87 -26.17 9.73
C VAL A 606 25.21 -25.03 10.68
N ASP A 607 26.32 -24.34 10.40
CA ASP A 607 26.83 -23.23 11.20
C ASP A 607 26.71 -21.87 10.49
N LEU A 608 26.44 -21.89 9.18
CA LEU A 608 26.27 -20.70 8.35
C LEU A 608 25.05 -20.85 7.42
N LEU A 609 24.26 -19.81 7.25
CA LEU A 609 23.20 -19.68 6.26
C LEU A 609 23.51 -18.45 5.42
N ILE A 610 23.60 -18.63 4.10
CA ILE A 610 23.91 -17.58 3.15
C ILE A 610 22.63 -17.19 2.41
N GLY A 611 22.23 -15.94 2.56
CA GLY A 611 21.01 -15.37 1.98
C GLY A 611 21.28 -14.48 0.77
N GLN A 612 20.24 -13.79 0.31
CA GLN A 612 20.25 -12.92 -0.86
C GLN A 612 21.15 -11.68 -0.72
N ASP A 613 21.52 -11.30 0.51
CA ASP A 613 22.52 -10.26 0.79
C ASP A 613 23.93 -10.63 0.30
N ASN A 614 24.16 -11.89 -0.06
CA ASN A 614 25.40 -12.41 -0.62
C ASN A 614 25.10 -13.25 -1.88
N ALA A 615 24.38 -12.65 -2.85
CA ALA A 615 23.83 -13.33 -4.02
C ALA A 615 24.88 -14.02 -4.91
N GLU A 616 26.13 -13.56 -4.93
CA GLU A 616 27.24 -14.18 -5.66
C GLU A 616 27.47 -15.64 -5.20
N ALA A 617 27.26 -15.93 -3.92
CA ALA A 617 27.35 -17.29 -3.38
C ALA A 617 26.20 -18.20 -3.84
N LEU A 618 25.07 -17.62 -4.25
CA LEU A 618 23.85 -18.33 -4.65
C LEU A 618 23.79 -18.59 -6.16
N LEU A 619 24.67 -17.97 -6.94
CA LEU A 619 24.68 -18.08 -8.39
C LEU A 619 25.03 -19.51 -8.85
N PRO A 620 24.15 -20.19 -9.62
CA PRO A 620 24.46 -21.49 -10.18
C PRO A 620 25.45 -21.34 -11.34
N LEU A 621 26.66 -21.88 -11.17
CA LEU A 621 27.69 -21.94 -12.22
C LEU A 621 27.46 -23.13 -13.15
N GLU A 622 26.94 -24.23 -12.61
CA GLU A 622 26.75 -25.48 -13.35
C GLU A 622 25.67 -26.34 -12.72
N VAL A 623 24.95 -27.14 -13.52
CA VAL A 623 23.85 -28.00 -13.04
C VAL A 623 23.96 -29.40 -13.61
N ARG A 624 23.95 -30.42 -12.74
CA ARG A 624 23.84 -31.85 -13.12
C ARG A 624 22.41 -32.32 -12.92
N ARG A 625 21.69 -32.50 -14.02
CA ARG A 625 20.26 -32.86 -14.00
C ARG A 625 20.09 -34.37 -13.99
N GLY A 626 19.32 -34.87 -13.03
CA GLY A 626 18.84 -36.24 -13.02
C GLY A 626 17.54 -36.42 -13.81
N SER A 627 17.02 -37.64 -13.80
CA SER A 627 15.67 -37.94 -14.30
C SER A 627 14.60 -37.30 -13.41
N MET A 628 13.37 -37.20 -13.93
CA MET A 628 12.21 -36.66 -13.20
C MET A 628 12.10 -37.27 -11.78
N GLY A 629 12.12 -36.41 -10.76
CA GLY A 629 11.97 -36.80 -9.35
C GLY A 629 13.25 -37.22 -8.63
N GLN A 630 14.40 -37.31 -9.32
CA GLN A 630 15.71 -37.54 -8.72
C GLN A 630 16.32 -36.23 -8.17
N PRO A 631 17.24 -36.29 -7.20
CA PRO A 631 18.00 -35.12 -6.78
C PRO A 631 18.92 -34.65 -7.91
N PHE A 632 19.20 -33.35 -7.94
CA PHE A 632 20.13 -32.74 -8.90
C PHE A 632 21.22 -31.96 -8.15
N ALA A 633 22.41 -31.86 -8.75
CA ALA A 633 23.50 -31.09 -8.16
C ALA A 633 23.65 -29.72 -8.84
N VAL A 634 24.04 -28.73 -8.05
CA VAL A 634 24.36 -27.37 -8.50
C VAL A 634 25.76 -27.03 -8.02
N ARG A 635 26.62 -26.56 -8.93
CA ARG A 635 27.92 -25.99 -8.58
C ARG A 635 27.75 -24.49 -8.37
N THR A 636 28.22 -24.02 -7.24
CA THR A 636 28.27 -22.59 -6.87
C THR A 636 29.73 -22.18 -6.69
N LEU A 637 29.95 -20.92 -6.32
CA LEU A 637 31.28 -20.40 -5.94
C LEU A 637 31.97 -21.28 -4.89
N PHE A 638 31.20 -21.88 -3.98
CA PHE A 638 31.74 -22.68 -2.86
C PHE A 638 31.79 -24.18 -3.13
N GLY A 639 31.41 -24.62 -4.33
CA GLY A 639 31.39 -26.02 -4.72
C GLY A 639 29.99 -26.58 -4.92
N TRP A 640 29.90 -27.91 -4.91
CA TRP A 640 28.68 -28.64 -5.27
C TRP A 640 27.73 -28.86 -4.09
N CYS A 641 26.44 -28.66 -4.33
CA CYS A 641 25.36 -29.01 -3.41
C CYS A 641 24.21 -29.75 -4.10
N LEU A 642 23.44 -30.53 -3.35
CA LEU A 642 22.26 -31.25 -3.83
C LEU A 642 20.97 -30.51 -3.55
N ASN A 643 20.05 -30.66 -4.49
CA ASN A 643 18.70 -30.12 -4.43
C ASN A 643 17.68 -31.20 -4.79
N GLY A 644 16.46 -31.05 -4.29
CA GLY A 644 15.34 -31.92 -4.64
C GLY A 644 15.21 -33.15 -3.74
N ARG A 645 14.39 -34.10 -4.17
CA ARG A 645 13.90 -35.18 -3.31
C ARG A 645 14.83 -36.39 -3.35
N SER A 646 15.15 -36.95 -2.20
CA SER A 646 15.73 -38.29 -2.09
C SER A 646 14.61 -39.34 -2.25
N PRO A 647 14.70 -40.29 -3.19
CA PRO A 647 13.69 -41.34 -3.43
C PRO A 647 13.55 -42.34 -2.28
N VAL A 648 14.52 -42.37 -1.35
CA VAL A 648 14.71 -43.48 -0.39
C VAL A 648 13.79 -43.39 0.84
N ASN A 649 13.08 -42.28 1.08
CA ASN A 649 12.32 -42.09 2.32
C ASN A 649 10.82 -41.79 2.15
N ARG A 650 10.02 -42.43 3.01
CA ARG A 650 8.56 -42.30 3.11
C ARG A 650 8.16 -40.83 3.23
N VAL A 651 7.09 -40.45 2.52
CA VAL A 651 6.43 -39.14 2.61
C VAL A 651 6.10 -38.86 4.09
N SER A 652 6.73 -37.87 4.74
CA SER A 652 6.20 -37.40 6.02
C SER A 652 5.06 -36.42 5.81
N ARG A 653 4.19 -36.35 6.81
CA ARG A 653 3.06 -35.42 6.86
C ARG A 653 3.45 -34.04 7.41
N LYS A 654 4.76 -33.73 7.51
CA LYS A 654 5.26 -32.43 7.96
C LYS A 654 5.67 -31.59 6.75
N VAL A 655 5.03 -30.44 6.61
CA VAL A 655 5.39 -29.41 5.64
C VAL A 655 6.27 -28.39 6.35
N ILE A 656 7.46 -28.13 5.82
CA ILE A 656 8.38 -27.10 6.32
C ILE A 656 8.58 -26.09 5.19
N SER A 657 8.60 -24.81 5.55
CA SER A 657 8.78 -23.73 4.60
C SER A 657 9.72 -22.71 5.21
N ASN A 658 10.74 -22.37 4.41
CA ASN A 658 11.91 -21.62 4.82
C ASN A 658 11.79 -20.24 4.17
N PHE A 659 11.27 -19.28 4.92
CA PHE A 659 11.37 -17.85 4.58
C PHE A 659 11.84 -17.15 5.83
N VAL A 660 12.97 -16.45 5.72
CA VAL A 660 13.56 -15.69 6.81
C VAL A 660 13.94 -14.33 6.25
N SER A 661 13.17 -13.31 6.61
CA SER A 661 13.49 -11.92 6.32
C SER A 661 13.94 -11.24 7.60
N CYS A 662 15.03 -10.48 7.51
CA CYS A 662 15.59 -9.74 8.62
C CYS A 662 15.64 -8.27 8.20
N LEU A 663 14.90 -7.41 8.88
CA LEU A 663 15.05 -5.97 8.68
C LEU A 663 15.84 -5.43 9.85
N SER A 664 17.00 -4.84 9.58
CA SER A 664 17.69 -4.06 10.61
C SER A 664 16.85 -2.80 10.91
N THR A 665 16.89 -2.32 12.15
CA THR A 665 16.27 -1.03 12.50
C THR A 665 16.92 0.15 11.76
N ASP A 666 18.17 -0.04 11.31
CA ASP A 666 18.87 0.88 10.41
C ASP A 666 18.31 0.86 8.97
N ASP A 667 17.77 -0.26 8.47
CA ASP A 667 17.15 -0.32 7.14
C ASP A 667 15.81 0.40 7.08
N VAL A 668 15.07 0.43 8.18
CA VAL A 668 13.90 1.30 8.31
C VAL A 668 14.36 2.75 8.24
N SER A 669 15.42 3.11 8.95
CA SER A 669 16.04 4.45 8.88
C SER A 669 16.60 4.77 7.47
N ARG A 670 17.03 3.74 6.72
CA ARG A 670 17.42 3.82 5.31
C ARG A 670 16.22 4.04 4.39
N LEU A 671 15.07 3.41 4.68
CA LEU A 671 13.79 3.65 4.00
C LEU A 671 13.31 5.10 4.23
N TRP A 672 13.40 5.58 5.47
CA TRP A 672 13.15 6.99 5.81
C TRP A 672 14.19 7.93 5.19
N ARG A 673 15.43 7.48 4.96
CA ARG A 673 16.42 8.22 4.16
C ARG A 673 16.06 8.26 2.69
N ILE A 674 15.51 7.20 2.10
CA ILE A 674 15.04 7.22 0.70
C ILE A 674 13.89 8.22 0.51
N GLU A 675 12.99 8.33 1.50
CA GLU A 675 11.93 9.35 1.50
C GLU A 675 12.45 10.78 1.78
N ASN A 676 13.54 10.94 2.53
CA ASN A 676 14.10 12.27 2.87
C ASN A 676 15.24 12.74 1.94
N GLU A 677 15.94 11.84 1.24
CA GLU A 677 17.12 12.13 0.40
C GLU A 677 16.84 11.98 -1.11
N GLY A 678 15.65 11.50 -1.49
CA GLY A 678 15.32 11.25 -2.89
C GLY A 678 16.09 10.04 -3.45
N LEU A 679 15.47 9.33 -4.39
CA LEU A 679 16.20 8.37 -5.23
C LEU A 679 17.23 9.17 -6.03
N GLU A 680 18.52 8.83 -5.94
CA GLU A 680 19.50 9.23 -6.96
C GLU A 680 19.08 8.61 -8.30
N SER A 681 18.14 9.28 -8.98
CA SER A 681 17.95 9.13 -10.41
C SER A 681 19.05 9.95 -11.07
N SER A 682 19.95 9.28 -11.78
CA SER A 682 21.11 9.90 -12.42
C SER A 682 20.75 10.70 -13.68
N SER A 683 19.66 11.48 -13.67
CA SER A 683 19.28 12.35 -14.79
C SER A 683 18.39 13.50 -14.34
N TRP A 684 18.92 14.72 -14.42
CA TRP A 684 18.19 15.96 -14.15
C TRP A 684 17.24 16.28 -15.32
N SER A 685 16.04 16.78 -15.03
CA SER A 685 15.11 17.28 -16.06
C SER A 685 15.70 18.50 -16.78
N GLN A 686 15.10 18.90 -17.92
CA GLN A 686 15.57 20.10 -18.64
C GLN A 686 15.34 21.36 -17.79
N GLU A 687 14.25 21.40 -17.04
CA GLU A 687 13.89 22.45 -16.09
C GLU A 687 14.90 22.50 -14.94
N ASP A 688 15.24 21.36 -14.32
CA ASP A 688 16.24 21.31 -13.25
C ASP A 688 17.61 21.81 -13.76
N LYS A 689 17.98 21.42 -14.98
CA LYS A 689 19.21 21.92 -15.63
C LYS A 689 19.17 23.42 -15.90
N LEU A 690 18.00 24.01 -16.14
CA LEU A 690 17.85 25.46 -16.33
C LEU A 690 17.93 26.21 -15.00
N VAL A 691 17.27 25.69 -13.96
CA VAL A 691 17.32 26.25 -12.60
C VAL A 691 18.74 26.20 -12.05
N ILE A 692 19.44 25.09 -12.23
CA ILE A 692 20.78 24.94 -11.69
C ILE A 692 21.78 25.77 -12.49
N ARG A 693 21.63 25.87 -13.82
CA ARG A 693 22.39 26.85 -14.61
C ARG A 693 22.14 28.28 -14.15
N LEU A 694 20.89 28.63 -13.84
CA LEU A 694 20.54 29.95 -13.33
C LEU A 694 21.23 30.23 -11.98
N TRP A 695 21.17 29.30 -11.04
CA TRP A 695 21.81 29.47 -9.74
C TRP A 695 23.34 29.46 -9.83
N ASP A 696 23.93 28.59 -10.65
CA ASP A 696 25.38 28.59 -10.89
C ASP A 696 25.86 29.95 -11.43
N GLN A 697 25.06 30.61 -12.28
CA GLN A 697 25.41 31.90 -12.89
C GLN A 697 25.13 33.10 -11.99
N GLU A 698 24.01 33.11 -11.27
CA GLU A 698 23.49 34.30 -10.59
C GLU A 698 23.56 34.22 -9.05
N HIS A 699 24.08 33.13 -8.46
CA HIS A 699 24.25 33.08 -7.01
C HIS A 699 25.25 34.13 -6.52
N ARG A 700 24.93 34.75 -5.39
CA ARG A 700 25.81 35.66 -4.67
C ARG A 700 26.03 35.15 -3.26
N LYS A 701 27.19 35.47 -2.69
CA LYS A 701 27.48 35.23 -1.28
C LYS A 701 27.62 36.58 -0.59
N ILE A 702 26.65 36.94 0.24
CA ILE A 702 26.59 38.21 0.97
C ILE A 702 26.57 37.90 2.46
N ASP A 703 27.50 38.49 3.21
CA ASP A 703 27.61 38.33 4.68
C ASP A 703 27.61 36.86 5.15
N GLY A 704 28.24 35.98 4.38
CA GLY A 704 28.32 34.54 4.69
C GLY A 704 27.07 33.72 4.30
N HIS A 705 26.05 34.36 3.72
CA HIS A 705 24.82 33.72 3.24
C HIS A 705 24.80 33.61 1.71
N TYR A 706 24.21 32.51 1.21
CA TYR A 706 23.94 32.37 -0.22
C TYR A 706 22.63 33.02 -0.58
N GLU A 707 22.66 33.63 -1.76
CA GLU A 707 21.70 34.58 -2.24
C GLU A 707 21.40 34.14 -3.68
N LEU A 708 20.20 33.60 -3.90
CA LEU A 708 19.83 32.89 -5.13
C LEU A 708 18.65 33.59 -5.81
N PRO A 709 18.65 33.73 -7.15
CA PRO A 709 17.47 34.23 -7.85
C PRO A 709 16.32 33.22 -7.80
N ILE A 710 15.09 33.70 -7.71
CA ILE A 710 13.90 32.85 -7.82
C ILE A 710 13.79 32.32 -9.26
N PRO A 711 13.66 30.99 -9.48
CA PRO A 711 13.56 30.42 -10.82
C PRO A 711 12.15 30.62 -11.40
N TRP A 712 11.92 31.76 -12.04
CA TRP A 712 10.68 32.06 -12.77
C TRP A 712 10.64 31.30 -14.11
N ARG A 713 9.46 30.75 -14.46
CA ARG A 713 9.20 30.27 -15.83
C ARG A 713 9.20 31.41 -16.85
N ASP A 714 8.60 32.54 -16.49
CA ASP A 714 8.63 33.78 -17.27
C ASP A 714 8.87 34.99 -16.34
N ARG A 715 10.01 35.67 -16.55
CA ARG A 715 10.39 36.86 -15.77
C ARG A 715 9.52 38.09 -16.08
N SER A 716 8.68 38.05 -17.12
CA SER A 716 7.81 39.15 -17.53
C SER A 716 6.38 39.07 -17.00
N GLU A 717 5.98 37.97 -16.36
CA GLU A 717 4.61 37.80 -15.84
C GLU A 717 4.29 38.77 -14.67
N PRO A 718 3.21 39.57 -14.75
CA PRO A 718 2.82 40.46 -13.66
C PRO A 718 2.30 39.66 -12.46
N LEU A 719 2.80 39.96 -11.25
CA LEU A 719 2.29 39.43 -9.99
C LEU A 719 1.26 40.42 -9.43
N PRO A 720 -0.05 40.07 -9.34
CA PRO A 720 -1.05 40.98 -8.81
C PRO A 720 -0.84 41.18 -7.30
N ASN A 721 -0.91 42.42 -6.82
CA ASN A 721 -0.78 42.72 -5.40
C ASN A 721 -1.90 42.06 -4.57
N ASN A 722 -1.55 41.09 -3.72
CA ASN A 722 -2.48 40.34 -2.88
C ASN A 722 -2.61 40.88 -1.44
N PHE A 723 -2.14 42.10 -1.17
CA PHE A 723 -2.14 42.69 0.18
C PHE A 723 -3.49 42.62 0.90
N PRO A 724 -4.64 42.98 0.30
CA PRO A 724 -5.92 42.94 1.01
C PRO A 724 -6.28 41.54 1.51
N VAL A 725 -5.96 40.51 0.72
CA VAL A 725 -6.23 39.10 1.05
C VAL A 725 -5.26 38.62 2.14
N ALA A 726 -3.97 38.93 1.99
CA ALA A 726 -2.96 38.56 2.99
C ALA A 726 -3.23 39.23 4.35
N LYS A 727 -3.66 40.51 4.34
CA LYS A 727 -4.05 41.27 5.53
C LYS A 727 -5.25 40.64 6.24
N SER A 728 -6.33 40.38 5.51
CA SER A 728 -7.53 39.74 6.08
C SER A 728 -7.21 38.39 6.71
N ARG A 729 -6.41 37.55 6.02
CA ARG A 729 -5.96 36.25 6.57
C ARG A 729 -5.13 36.40 7.85
N LEU A 730 -4.29 37.42 7.92
CA LEU A 730 -3.51 37.70 9.12
C LEU A 730 -4.41 38.11 10.29
N ASP A 731 -5.38 38.98 10.05
CA ASP A 731 -6.30 39.45 11.08
C ASP A 731 -7.14 38.28 11.65
N SER A 732 -7.63 37.39 10.79
CA SER A 732 -8.31 36.15 11.20
C SER A 732 -7.38 35.20 11.97
N LEU A 733 -6.14 35.02 11.50
CA LEU A 733 -5.15 34.21 12.21
C LEU A 733 -4.87 34.77 13.60
N HIS A 734 -4.71 36.09 13.72
CA HIS A 734 -4.45 36.76 14.99
C HIS A 734 -5.58 36.50 15.98
N LYS A 735 -6.83 36.75 15.56
CA LYS A 735 -8.03 36.48 16.37
C LYS A 735 -8.04 35.03 16.90
N ARG A 736 -7.84 34.05 16.01
CA ARG A 736 -7.82 32.62 16.36
C ARG A 736 -6.68 32.26 17.32
N LEU A 737 -5.48 32.81 17.12
CA LEU A 737 -4.33 32.53 17.98
C LEU A 737 -4.54 33.07 19.40
N VAL A 738 -5.22 34.20 19.53
CA VAL A 738 -5.60 34.78 20.83
C VAL A 738 -6.66 33.91 21.50
N GLU A 739 -7.72 33.55 20.79
CA GLU A 739 -8.81 32.68 21.30
C GLU A 739 -8.28 31.31 21.77
N ASN A 740 -7.36 30.71 21.02
CA ASN A 740 -6.80 29.38 21.34
C ASN A 740 -5.60 29.45 22.31
N GLY A 741 -5.23 30.63 22.82
CA GLY A 741 -4.10 30.81 23.75
C GLY A 741 -2.72 30.50 23.14
N LEU A 742 -2.62 30.39 21.81
CA LEU A 742 -1.39 30.05 21.08
C LEU A 742 -0.58 31.29 20.65
N PHE A 743 -1.19 32.48 20.70
CA PHE A 743 -0.56 33.72 20.24
C PHE A 743 0.82 34.00 20.85
N PRO A 744 1.06 33.85 22.17
CA PRO A 744 2.37 34.12 22.74
C PRO A 744 3.47 33.21 22.16
N LYS A 745 3.15 31.93 21.95
CA LYS A 745 4.09 30.95 21.40
C LYS A 745 4.34 31.19 19.90
N TYR A 746 3.30 31.53 19.16
CA TYR A 746 3.42 31.86 17.74
C TYR A 746 4.25 33.13 17.53
N ASN A 747 3.97 34.18 18.31
CA ASN A 747 4.72 35.44 18.28
C ASN A 747 6.20 35.23 18.65
N ALA A 748 6.49 34.37 19.63
CA ALA A 748 7.87 34.03 19.98
C ALA A 748 8.67 33.41 18.81
N GLU A 749 8.04 32.56 17.99
CA GLU A 749 8.70 32.01 16.79
C GLU A 749 8.89 33.08 15.70
N ILE A 750 7.95 34.02 15.50
CA ILE A 750 8.12 35.15 14.58
C ILE A 750 9.25 36.08 15.05
N VAL A 751 9.28 36.46 16.33
CA VAL A 751 10.33 37.29 16.92
C VAL A 751 11.69 36.61 16.77
N LYS A 752 11.76 35.30 16.99
CA LYS A 752 12.98 34.52 16.82
C LYS A 752 13.49 34.52 15.37
N LEU A 753 12.60 34.56 14.36
CA LEU A 753 13.02 34.76 12.97
C LEU A 753 13.67 36.13 12.80
N LEU A 754 13.09 37.20 13.36
CA LEU A 754 13.65 38.55 13.31
C LEU A 754 14.99 38.65 14.08
N THR A 755 15.07 38.09 15.29
CA THR A 755 16.28 38.16 16.14
C THR A 755 17.44 37.35 15.56
N LYS A 756 17.17 36.20 14.94
CA LYS A 756 18.17 35.43 14.19
C LYS A 756 18.47 36.05 12.81
N GLY A 757 17.73 37.10 12.47
CA GLY A 757 17.77 37.80 11.20
C GLY A 757 17.08 37.06 10.05
N TYR A 758 16.58 35.85 10.23
CA TYR A 758 15.98 35.06 9.15
C TYR A 758 14.81 35.76 8.45
N ALA A 759 14.22 36.76 9.09
CA ALA A 759 13.38 37.76 8.48
C ALA A 759 13.87 39.17 8.89
N GLU A 760 13.53 40.18 8.08
CA GLU A 760 13.80 41.58 8.41
C GLU A 760 12.59 42.47 8.13
N LYS A 761 12.64 43.66 8.71
CA LYS A 761 11.62 44.68 8.53
C LYS A 761 11.82 45.34 7.15
N VAL A 762 10.87 45.16 6.23
CA VAL A 762 10.95 45.77 4.89
C VAL A 762 11.04 47.31 5.01
N PRO A 763 12.03 47.97 4.38
CA PRO A 763 12.15 49.42 4.39
C PRO A 763 10.99 50.09 3.65
N SER A 764 10.47 51.20 4.21
CA SER A 764 9.28 51.90 3.68
C SER A 764 9.45 52.44 2.25
N GLY A 765 10.69 52.67 1.80
CA GLY A 765 11.01 53.15 0.46
C GLY A 765 11.26 52.05 -0.58
N GLU A 766 11.30 50.78 -0.18
CA GLU A 766 11.55 49.66 -1.09
C GLU A 766 10.25 49.09 -1.68
N ILE A 767 9.07 49.47 -1.19
CA ILE A 767 7.78 49.04 -1.77
C ILE A 767 7.45 49.90 -3.01
N VAL A 768 8.30 49.84 -4.03
CA VAL A 768 8.15 50.61 -5.27
C VAL A 768 8.34 49.66 -6.45
N GLY A 769 7.23 49.10 -6.94
CA GLY A 769 7.22 48.24 -8.13
C GLY A 769 5.91 47.49 -8.34
N ASP A 770 5.65 47.07 -9.58
CA ASP A 770 4.42 46.39 -10.00
C ASP A 770 4.38 44.88 -9.63
N ARG A 771 5.36 44.40 -8.87
CA ARG A 771 5.62 42.97 -8.66
C ARG A 771 5.83 42.63 -7.18
N VAL A 772 4.81 42.93 -6.37
CA VAL A 772 4.79 42.69 -4.92
C VAL A 772 3.82 41.57 -4.57
N TRP A 773 4.27 40.60 -3.76
CA TRP A 773 3.45 39.50 -3.26
C TRP A 773 3.70 39.25 -1.78
N TYR A 774 2.62 39.09 -1.02
CA TYR A 774 2.61 38.86 0.42
C TYR A 774 2.31 37.38 0.68
N LEU A 775 3.21 36.70 1.42
CA LEU A 775 3.06 35.27 1.73
C LEU A 775 2.21 35.06 2.99
N PRO A 776 1.00 34.47 2.87
CA PRO A 776 0.21 34.11 4.04
C PRO A 776 0.90 32.99 4.82
N HIS A 777 0.71 33.00 6.14
CA HIS A 777 1.28 31.98 7.02
C HIS A 777 0.25 31.51 8.05
N HIS A 778 0.47 30.34 8.65
CA HIS A 778 -0.40 29.80 9.69
C HIS A 778 0.40 28.99 10.73
N ALA A 779 -0.26 28.72 11.86
CA ALA A 779 0.29 27.93 12.94
C ALA A 779 0.00 26.44 12.73
N VAL A 780 1.01 25.59 12.94
CA VAL A 780 0.87 24.14 12.98
C VAL A 780 1.39 23.61 14.33
N THR A 781 0.59 22.76 14.96
CA THR A 781 0.94 21.98 16.15
C THR A 781 0.98 20.49 15.78
N THR A 782 1.65 19.66 16.58
CA THR A 782 1.73 18.22 16.31
C THR A 782 1.58 17.43 17.60
N ASP A 783 0.78 16.38 17.58
CA ASP A 783 0.56 15.49 18.74
C ASP A 783 1.84 14.84 19.26
N LYS A 784 2.80 14.62 18.36
CA LYS A 784 4.13 14.09 18.69
C LYS A 784 5.00 15.07 19.50
N LYS A 785 4.70 16.37 19.50
CA LYS A 785 5.41 17.43 20.24
C LYS A 785 4.41 18.43 20.82
N PRO A 786 3.62 18.01 21.84
CA PRO A 786 2.56 18.84 22.40
C PRO A 786 3.14 20.15 22.93
N GLY A 787 2.54 21.26 22.52
CA GLY A 787 2.94 22.61 22.93
C GLY A 787 4.00 23.29 22.05
N LYS A 788 4.57 22.64 21.04
CA LYS A 788 5.46 23.26 20.04
C LYS A 788 4.66 23.77 18.85
N VAL A 789 4.72 25.08 18.60
CA VAL A 789 4.08 25.75 17.45
C VAL A 789 5.12 25.95 16.35
N ARG A 790 4.74 25.71 15.09
CA ARG A 790 5.55 26.03 13.91
C ARG A 790 4.81 27.01 13.02
N VAL A 791 5.56 27.95 12.44
CA VAL A 791 5.07 28.87 11.41
C VAL A 791 5.25 28.20 10.05
N VAL A 792 4.17 28.07 9.28
CA VAL A 792 4.19 27.50 7.93
C VAL A 792 3.67 28.53 6.94
N TYR A 793 4.44 28.78 5.89
CA TYR A 793 4.12 29.71 4.82
C TYR A 793 3.39 28.99 3.69
N LYS A 794 2.29 29.57 3.20
CA LYS A 794 1.57 29.06 2.03
C LYS A 794 2.20 29.67 0.78
N ILE A 795 3.01 28.88 0.07
CA ILE A 795 3.52 29.24 -1.26
C ILE A 795 2.42 28.89 -2.26
N LEU A 796 1.59 29.88 -2.59
CA LEU A 796 0.75 29.83 -3.78
C LEU A 796 1.53 30.57 -4.86
N MET A 797 2.11 29.81 -5.79
CA MET A 797 2.44 30.27 -7.14
C MET A 797 1.62 29.44 -8.11
#